data_AF-A0A3M1A978-F1
#
_entry.id   AF-A0A3M1A978-F1
#
_cell.length_a   1.000
_cell.length_b   1.000
_cell.length_c   1.000
_cell.angle_alpha   90.00
_cell.angle_beta   90.00
_cell.angle_gamma   90.00
#
_symmetry.space_group_name_H-M   'P 1'
#
loop_
_entity.id
_entity.type
_entity.pdbx_description
1 polymer ?
#
loop_
_entity_poly.entity_id
_entity_poly.type
_entity_poly.pdbx_seq_one_letter_code
_entity_poly.pdbx_strand_id
1 'polypeptide(L)'
;MKSLSSNITSGMNGGSRPVYLLVIKPRSGDSWNRFAWATEDITLNVATGSTGSGTGTTAFTDTNATFISDGVLAGDAIDGDNGTFAFQGTVQSVDSETQLTVSVTVPAGSNYAWTVQRTFDGGRIRRGGLGKIRQEVNADEGGGVATISDFEFDVLNQDDFFSSLPSYLENREVEVRLIFADQSGATWINALILGKFLIEDIEPDLDKVHFTCADALITRHREIPSTIISLENFPNAPSNNIGKPVPLLFGDFTAIDTNTQQGSNLATALMVDRFKAYFIAADHVPFNAGSIYAYDENLKEFLRIASFNTYTSLTGLPSNKTYFEITDAQVSRISRAIGKASSNGVTNWENICDQDLITKESIGKNLPSTASFKIVPLQARDGDSILFKAKLLWQSGHSGNGDYVEFLILSGTTTVWTSPSIQSDQNIGSWDVSTVYKSSAQTDIELRATFTADPLLGAENIADIYEMWVYQFGALDKLPLILYTSADGRAFGSWIDADSRNNGYNQNDLIENPAYIIESILRDVLGLTSSEINYQSFDAAGNTTSGTRNGWKFAFQLLERKNSIDLIDELCKNSQLIYYVDYQLRESLRELPLSGATSQKSLSLSDYTLEGKKSSFHVKKSPLEKIYNDFEVRYHYNYATQEYEKRVFCNKDGRSSGVLQARQDDCSNSYNNYGFERKLVVESPYIRDDTTAIYLLSRLVIWFTGRKKKVSFKTMLNGLDIELGDVVTPYHPFLFPSGDAVVTMIEYDLNRDLITFEAREL
;
A
#
# COMPACT_ATOMS: atom_id res chain seq x y z
N MET A 1 14.66 -25.26 -18.80
CA MET A 1 15.47 -26.17 -17.95
C MET A 1 16.52 -26.85 -18.83
N LYS A 2 17.77 -26.36 -18.83
CA LYS A 2 18.90 -27.02 -19.47
C LYS A 2 19.53 -27.97 -18.46
N SER A 3 19.71 -29.24 -18.83
CA SER A 3 20.52 -30.20 -18.08
C SER A 3 21.99 -29.82 -18.19
N LEU A 4 22.70 -29.80 -17.07
CA LEU A 4 24.15 -29.65 -16.96
C LEU A 4 24.66 -30.59 -15.86
N SER A 5 25.91 -31.03 -16.03
CA SER A 5 26.41 -32.37 -15.70
C SER A 5 27.36 -32.45 -14.51
N SER A 6 27.15 -33.49 -13.70
CA SER A 6 28.09 -34.42 -13.06
C SER A 6 29.31 -33.89 -12.28
N ASN A 7 29.21 -33.89 -10.94
CA ASN A 7 29.81 -34.92 -10.07
C ASN A 7 29.90 -34.44 -8.62
N ILE A 8 29.09 -35.02 -7.72
CA ILE A 8 29.36 -35.13 -6.28
C ILE A 8 29.27 -36.61 -5.96
N THR A 9 30.32 -37.19 -5.40
CA THR A 9 30.27 -38.55 -4.82
C THR A 9 30.00 -38.41 -3.33
N SER A 10 28.75 -38.63 -2.91
CA SER A 10 28.50 -38.99 -1.53
C SER A 10 29.11 -40.38 -1.32
N GLY A 11 29.90 -40.56 -0.25
CA GLY A 11 30.58 -41.82 0.06
C GLY A 11 29.64 -42.97 0.46
N MET A 12 28.32 -42.89 0.21
CA MET A 12 27.35 -43.89 0.65
C MET A 12 26.50 -44.41 -0.53
N ASN A 13 26.68 -45.69 -0.82
CA ASN A 13 25.94 -46.51 -1.80
C ASN A 13 24.45 -46.74 -1.46
N GLY A 14 23.72 -45.74 -0.94
CA GLY A 14 22.33 -45.93 -0.53
C GLY A 14 21.52 -44.64 -0.44
N GLY A 15 20.74 -44.37 -1.48
CA GLY A 15 19.65 -43.39 -1.51
C GLY A 15 20.09 -41.92 -1.36
N SER A 16 19.92 -41.11 -2.42
CA SER A 16 20.07 -39.66 -2.34
C SER A 16 19.14 -39.08 -1.28
N ARG A 17 19.67 -38.75 -0.10
CA ARG A 17 18.95 -38.04 0.95
C ARG A 17 19.08 -36.53 0.74
N PRO A 18 18.06 -35.74 1.12
CA PRO A 18 18.20 -34.30 1.19
C PRO A 18 19.28 -33.92 2.20
N VAL A 19 20.09 -32.93 1.87
CA VAL A 19 21.03 -32.32 2.82
C VAL A 19 20.59 -30.88 3.08
N TYR A 20 20.40 -30.54 4.36
CA TYR A 20 20.12 -29.15 4.74
C TYR A 20 21.42 -28.45 5.00
N LEU A 21 21.50 -27.23 4.49
CA LEU A 21 22.61 -26.33 4.66
C LEU A 21 22.10 -25.10 5.41
N LEU A 22 22.75 -24.78 6.53
CA LEU A 22 22.46 -23.58 7.31
C LEU A 22 23.63 -22.62 7.20
N VAL A 23 23.34 -21.34 6.98
CA VAL A 23 24.36 -20.32 6.75
C VAL A 23 24.10 -19.11 7.64
N ILE A 24 25.07 -18.71 8.45
CA ILE A 24 25.06 -17.41 9.15
C ILE A 24 25.86 -16.41 8.34
N LYS A 25 25.24 -15.29 7.99
CA LYS A 25 25.90 -14.21 7.26
C LYS A 25 26.58 -13.20 8.21
N PRO A 26 27.82 -12.80 7.92
CA PRO A 26 28.44 -11.68 8.61
C PRO A 26 27.74 -10.37 8.21
N ARG A 27 27.79 -9.35 9.07
CA ARG A 27 27.47 -7.96 8.67
C ARG A 27 28.72 -7.29 8.09
N SER A 28 28.48 -6.18 7.42
CA SER A 28 29.55 -5.26 7.06
C SER A 28 30.39 -4.88 8.29
N GLY A 29 31.70 -5.11 8.22
CA GLY A 29 32.65 -4.81 9.30
C GLY A 29 32.97 -5.98 10.24
N ASP A 30 32.32 -7.13 10.10
CA ASP A 30 32.75 -8.33 10.84
C ASP A 30 34.11 -8.82 10.31
N SER A 31 34.96 -9.27 11.22
CA SER A 31 36.28 -9.84 10.91
C SER A 31 36.25 -11.32 10.54
N TRP A 32 35.08 -11.95 10.63
CA TRP A 32 34.88 -13.38 10.38
C TRP A 32 34.09 -13.60 9.08
N ASN A 33 34.37 -14.73 8.42
CA ASN A 33 33.66 -15.16 7.21
C ASN A 33 32.39 -15.92 7.57
N ARG A 34 31.43 -16.02 6.65
CA ARG A 34 30.22 -16.85 6.81
C ARG A 34 30.46 -18.20 7.51
N PHE A 35 29.62 -18.54 8.48
CA PHE A 35 29.54 -19.89 9.02
C PHE A 35 28.54 -20.69 8.22
N ALA A 36 28.90 -21.92 7.85
CA ALA A 36 28.02 -22.81 7.11
C ALA A 36 28.11 -24.22 7.67
N TRP A 37 26.97 -24.86 7.86
CA TRP A 37 26.88 -26.22 8.39
C TRP A 37 25.92 -27.05 7.57
N ALA A 38 26.18 -28.35 7.51
CA ALA A 38 25.35 -29.31 6.82
C ALA A 38 24.92 -30.44 7.75
N THR A 39 23.78 -31.06 7.46
CA THR A 39 23.33 -32.26 8.19
C THR A 39 24.14 -33.52 7.86
N GLU A 40 24.85 -33.50 6.74
CA GLU A 40 25.71 -34.58 6.26
C GLU A 40 26.99 -33.97 5.65
N ASP A 41 28.05 -34.76 5.51
CA ASP A 41 29.28 -34.30 4.87
C ASP A 41 29.00 -34.00 3.39
N ILE A 42 29.15 -32.74 2.99
CA ILE A 42 29.01 -32.31 1.59
C ILE A 42 30.40 -32.05 1.03
N THR A 43 30.69 -32.63 -0.14
CA THR A 43 31.82 -32.23 -0.98
C THR A 43 31.27 -31.46 -2.17
N LEU A 44 31.45 -30.13 -2.18
CA LEU A 44 31.10 -29.32 -3.34
C LEU A 44 32.24 -29.35 -4.35
N ASN A 45 31.94 -29.80 -5.57
CA ASN A 45 32.87 -29.76 -6.69
C ASN A 45 32.45 -28.65 -7.65
N VAL A 46 33.31 -27.66 -7.88
CA VAL A 46 33.07 -26.61 -8.88
C VAL A 46 33.51 -27.14 -10.25
N ALA A 47 32.56 -27.49 -11.12
CA ALA A 47 32.87 -27.95 -12.47
C ALA A 47 33.31 -26.78 -13.37
N THR A 48 34.50 -26.87 -13.98
CA THR A 48 34.98 -25.90 -14.96
C THR A 48 34.23 -26.06 -16.28
N GLY A 49 33.53 -25.02 -16.74
CA GLY A 49 33.07 -24.94 -18.12
C GLY A 49 34.24 -24.65 -19.05
N SER A 50 34.69 -25.64 -19.84
CA SER A 50 35.57 -25.38 -20.99
C SER A 50 34.81 -25.65 -22.28
N THR A 51 34.51 -24.58 -23.03
CA THR A 51 34.27 -24.68 -24.48
C THR A 51 35.19 -23.68 -25.16
N GLY A 52 36.33 -24.19 -25.59
CA GLY A 52 37.30 -23.47 -26.40
C GLY A 52 38.07 -24.48 -27.25
N SER A 53 37.39 -25.16 -28.18
CA SER A 53 38.07 -25.93 -29.22
C SER A 53 38.60 -24.95 -30.29
N GLY A 54 39.70 -24.28 -29.99
CA GLY A 54 40.51 -23.57 -30.95
C GLY A 54 41.87 -24.24 -31.03
N THR A 55 42.18 -24.89 -32.15
CA THR A 55 43.53 -25.34 -32.50
C THR A 55 44.42 -24.12 -32.75
N GLY A 56 44.89 -23.53 -31.66
CA GLY A 56 45.86 -22.45 -31.64
C GLY A 56 46.44 -22.38 -30.24
N THR A 57 47.76 -22.55 -30.14
CA THR A 57 48.53 -22.42 -28.91
C THR A 57 48.41 -21.01 -28.35
N THR A 58 47.37 -20.75 -27.54
CA THR A 58 47.41 -19.72 -26.52
C THR A 58 47.81 -20.39 -25.22
N ALA A 59 49.08 -20.22 -24.86
CA ALA A 59 49.50 -20.36 -23.49
C ALA A 59 48.60 -19.47 -22.63
N PHE A 60 48.11 -19.99 -21.50
CA PHE A 60 47.51 -19.19 -20.45
C PHE A 60 48.60 -18.27 -19.87
N THR A 61 48.80 -17.10 -20.46
CA THR A 61 49.68 -16.04 -19.96
C THR A 61 48.89 -14.88 -19.35
N ASP A 62 47.57 -14.88 -19.42
CA ASP A 62 46.79 -13.80 -18.83
C ASP A 62 46.64 -14.01 -17.32
N THR A 63 47.22 -13.06 -16.61
CA THR A 63 47.22 -12.89 -15.15
C THR A 63 45.82 -12.59 -14.59
N ASN A 64 44.74 -12.83 -15.34
CA ASN A 64 43.38 -12.35 -15.07
C ASN A 64 42.29 -13.31 -15.60
N ALA A 65 42.43 -14.63 -15.43
CA ALA A 65 41.32 -15.53 -15.73
C ALA A 65 40.20 -15.32 -14.67
N THR A 66 39.07 -14.78 -15.10
CA THR A 66 37.91 -14.52 -14.24
C THR A 66 37.12 -15.81 -14.04
N PHE A 67 37.07 -16.30 -12.80
CA PHE A 67 36.23 -17.43 -12.42
C PHE A 67 35.09 -16.93 -11.54
N ILE A 68 33.85 -17.05 -12.03
CA ILE A 68 32.66 -16.84 -11.20
C ILE A 68 32.49 -18.09 -10.35
N SER A 69 32.94 -18.04 -9.10
CA SER A 69 32.74 -19.13 -8.14
C SER A 69 31.96 -18.63 -6.92
N ASP A 70 30.64 -18.68 -7.01
CA ASP A 70 29.79 -18.54 -5.84
C ASP A 70 30.00 -19.74 -4.92
N GLY A 71 30.77 -19.57 -3.85
CA GLY A 71 30.98 -20.63 -2.87
C GLY A 71 32.42 -20.84 -2.39
N VAL A 72 33.41 -20.19 -3.01
CA VAL A 72 34.82 -20.34 -2.63
C VAL A 72 35.23 -19.18 -1.72
N LEU A 73 36.00 -19.45 -0.66
CA LEU A 73 36.51 -18.44 0.27
C LEU A 73 38.03 -18.32 0.18
N ALA A 74 38.56 -17.15 0.54
CA ALA A 74 39.99 -17.00 0.80
C ALA A 74 40.44 -18.02 1.86
N GLY A 75 41.45 -18.82 1.53
CA GLY A 75 41.99 -19.90 2.35
C GLY A 75 41.56 -21.30 1.93
N ASP A 76 40.55 -21.47 1.07
CA ASP A 76 40.14 -22.80 0.60
C ASP A 76 41.30 -23.49 -0.16
N ALA A 77 41.51 -24.77 0.13
CA ALA A 77 42.54 -25.58 -0.53
C ALA A 77 42.10 -25.96 -1.95
N ILE A 78 43.05 -25.93 -2.88
CA ILE A 78 42.88 -26.35 -4.27
C ILE A 78 43.83 -27.52 -4.49
N ASP A 79 43.28 -28.71 -4.62
CA ASP A 79 44.01 -29.89 -5.07
C ASP A 79 43.72 -30.12 -6.55
N GLY A 80 44.78 -30.28 -7.33
CA GLY A 80 44.65 -30.82 -8.68
C GLY A 80 45.69 -31.88 -8.94
N ASP A 81 45.21 -32.96 -9.55
CA ASP A 81 46.02 -34.09 -9.96
C ASP A 81 45.76 -34.36 -11.45
N ASN A 82 46.83 -34.39 -12.24
CA ASN A 82 46.80 -34.79 -13.64
C ASN A 82 47.57 -36.11 -13.87
N GLY A 83 47.66 -36.96 -12.85
CA GLY A 83 48.31 -38.27 -12.89
C GLY A 83 49.84 -38.24 -12.98
N THR A 84 50.45 -37.06 -13.10
CA THR A 84 51.92 -36.88 -13.18
C THR A 84 52.45 -35.86 -12.18
N PHE A 85 51.62 -34.91 -11.75
CA PHE A 85 51.96 -33.88 -10.76
C PHE A 85 50.72 -33.55 -9.93
N ALA A 86 50.86 -33.66 -8.61
CA ALA A 86 49.94 -33.06 -7.65
C ALA A 86 50.41 -31.63 -7.38
N PHE A 87 49.50 -30.67 -7.37
CA PHE A 87 49.76 -29.33 -6.85
C PHE A 87 48.73 -29.00 -5.77
N GLN A 88 49.19 -28.24 -4.77
CA GLN A 88 48.37 -27.67 -3.71
C GLN A 88 48.40 -26.15 -3.86
N GLY A 89 47.24 -25.55 -4.09
CA GLY A 89 47.03 -24.11 -4.05
C GLY A 89 46.15 -23.73 -2.86
N THR A 90 46.20 -22.46 -2.47
CA THR A 90 45.21 -21.85 -1.58
C THR A 90 44.60 -20.65 -2.27
N VAL A 91 43.29 -20.49 -2.14
CA VAL A 91 42.58 -19.32 -2.66
C VAL A 91 43.04 -18.09 -1.90
N GLN A 92 43.61 -17.10 -2.58
CA GLN A 92 44.19 -15.93 -1.93
C GLN A 92 43.11 -14.91 -1.53
N SER A 93 42.15 -14.69 -2.42
CA SER A 93 41.05 -13.75 -2.23
C SER A 93 39.88 -14.13 -3.12
N VAL A 94 38.68 -13.90 -2.62
CA VAL A 94 37.43 -13.92 -3.39
C VAL A 94 36.86 -12.52 -3.25
N ASP A 95 36.77 -11.78 -4.35
CA ASP A 95 36.07 -10.50 -4.29
C ASP A 95 34.57 -10.73 -4.04
N SER A 96 33.86 -9.69 -3.65
CA SER A 96 32.51 -9.82 -3.11
C SER A 96 31.48 -10.42 -4.06
N GLU A 97 31.81 -10.76 -5.33
CA GLU A 97 30.82 -11.40 -6.20
C GLU A 97 31.31 -12.17 -7.45
N THR A 98 32.57 -12.14 -7.94
CA THR A 98 32.85 -12.82 -9.23
C THR A 98 34.29 -13.26 -9.53
N GLN A 99 35.30 -12.99 -8.70
CA GLN A 99 36.70 -13.28 -9.06
C GLN A 99 37.44 -14.11 -8.02
N LEU A 100 37.74 -15.35 -8.41
CA LEU A 100 38.72 -16.20 -7.76
C LEU A 100 40.13 -15.86 -8.26
N THR A 101 41.02 -15.38 -7.39
CA THR A 101 42.45 -15.28 -7.73
C THR A 101 43.21 -16.45 -7.13
N VAL A 102 43.76 -17.29 -8.01
CA VAL A 102 44.59 -18.43 -7.62
C VAL A 102 45.99 -18.25 -8.19
N SER A 103 47.00 -18.27 -7.32
CA SER A 103 48.40 -18.33 -7.75
C SER A 103 48.86 -19.78 -7.77
N VAL A 104 48.94 -20.39 -8.95
CA VAL A 104 49.57 -21.71 -9.12
C VAL A 104 50.69 -21.60 -10.15
N THR A 105 51.85 -22.17 -9.82
CA THR A 105 52.95 -22.31 -10.77
C THR A 105 52.73 -23.60 -11.56
N VAL A 106 52.38 -23.46 -12.84
CA VAL A 106 52.19 -24.61 -13.74
C VAL A 106 53.27 -24.65 -14.83
N PRO A 107 53.85 -25.82 -15.14
CA PRO A 107 54.69 -26.01 -16.32
C PRO A 107 53.98 -25.58 -17.60
N ALA A 108 54.70 -24.86 -18.46
CA ALA A 108 54.15 -24.38 -19.73
C ALA A 108 53.73 -25.55 -20.64
N GLY A 109 52.52 -25.46 -21.21
CA GLY A 109 52.02 -26.40 -22.24
C GLY A 109 51.09 -27.52 -21.77
N SER A 110 50.70 -27.53 -20.49
CA SER A 110 49.81 -28.56 -19.93
C SER A 110 48.36 -28.07 -19.76
N ASN A 111 47.39 -28.90 -20.13
CA ASN A 111 45.98 -28.69 -19.81
C ASN A 111 45.69 -29.26 -18.41
N TYR A 112 45.12 -28.46 -17.53
CA TYR A 112 44.75 -28.88 -16.17
C TYR A 112 43.23 -28.76 -15.99
N ALA A 113 42.64 -29.81 -15.43
CA ALA A 113 41.34 -29.73 -14.78
C ALA A 113 41.59 -29.45 -13.29
N TRP A 114 40.79 -28.57 -12.71
CA TRP A 114 40.93 -28.15 -11.32
C TRP A 114 39.64 -28.48 -10.60
N THR A 115 39.74 -28.96 -9.37
CA THR A 115 38.58 -29.17 -8.50
C THR A 115 38.84 -28.39 -7.22
N VAL A 116 38.01 -27.39 -6.93
CA VAL A 116 38.01 -26.79 -5.59
C VAL A 116 37.17 -27.72 -4.72
N GLN A 117 37.82 -28.37 -3.75
CA GLN A 117 37.13 -29.23 -2.80
C GLN A 117 36.92 -28.45 -1.51
N ARG A 118 35.66 -28.18 -1.17
CA ARG A 118 35.33 -27.60 0.13
C ARG A 118 34.81 -28.68 1.05
N THR A 119 35.59 -28.98 2.09
CA THR A 119 35.12 -29.74 3.25
C THR A 119 34.57 -28.73 4.24
N PHE A 120 33.32 -28.91 4.67
CA PHE A 120 32.73 -28.05 5.69
C PHE A 120 33.29 -28.46 7.07
N ASP A 121 34.50 -27.99 7.39
CA ASP A 121 35.13 -28.20 8.69
C ASP A 121 34.61 -27.13 9.67
N GLY A 122 33.44 -27.41 10.25
CA GLY A 122 32.77 -26.65 11.30
C GLY A 122 31.64 -27.49 11.87
N GLY A 123 31.39 -27.40 13.18
CA GLY A 123 30.52 -28.32 13.94
C GLY A 123 29.29 -28.85 13.19
N ARG A 124 29.04 -30.16 13.24
CA ARG A 124 27.93 -30.78 12.49
C ARG A 124 26.57 -30.38 13.05
N ILE A 125 25.58 -30.18 12.19
CA ILE A 125 24.20 -29.98 12.64
C ILE A 125 23.70 -31.30 13.23
N ARG A 126 23.12 -31.25 14.43
CA ARG A 126 22.46 -32.43 14.99
C ARG A 126 21.20 -32.69 14.16
N ARG A 127 21.05 -33.87 13.55
CA ARG A 127 19.86 -34.18 12.73
C ARG A 127 18.53 -34.05 13.48
N GLY A 128 18.52 -34.26 14.80
CA GLY A 128 17.35 -34.03 15.66
C GLY A 128 17.26 -32.63 16.26
N GLY A 129 18.20 -31.77 15.89
CA GLY A 129 18.31 -30.39 16.33
C GLY A 129 17.93 -29.40 15.25
N LEU A 130 17.42 -29.78 14.08
CA LEU A 130 16.85 -28.81 13.15
C LEU A 130 15.41 -28.50 13.57
N GLY A 131 15.02 -27.23 13.58
CA GLY A 131 13.67 -26.83 13.93
C GLY A 131 12.66 -27.17 12.84
N LYS A 132 11.45 -26.64 13.03
CA LYS A 132 10.43 -26.60 11.99
C LYS A 132 10.37 -25.20 11.41
N ILE A 133 10.15 -25.13 10.10
CA ILE A 133 9.84 -23.86 9.43
C ILE A 133 8.39 -23.94 9.01
N ARG A 134 7.52 -23.14 9.60
CA ARG A 134 6.10 -23.09 9.23
C ARG A 134 5.79 -21.73 8.63
N GLN A 135 5.28 -21.74 7.40
CA GLN A 135 4.68 -20.58 6.76
C GLN A 135 3.16 -20.76 6.75
N GLU A 136 2.41 -19.75 7.16
CA GLU A 136 0.95 -19.82 7.21
C GLU A 136 0.31 -18.48 6.86
N VAL A 137 -0.74 -18.52 6.05
CA VAL A 137 -1.63 -17.38 5.86
C VAL A 137 -2.97 -17.67 6.52
N ASN A 138 -3.46 -16.72 7.30
CA ASN A 138 -4.76 -16.83 7.94
C ASN A 138 -5.90 -16.59 6.91
N ALA A 139 -6.17 -17.60 6.10
CA ALA A 139 -7.25 -17.55 5.12
C ALA A 139 -8.66 -17.56 5.76
N ASP A 140 -8.80 -17.71 7.09
CA ASP A 140 -10.08 -17.53 7.79
C ASP A 140 -10.55 -16.06 7.80
N GLU A 141 -9.70 -15.13 7.39
CA GLU A 141 -10.02 -13.70 7.28
C GLU A 141 -10.11 -13.22 5.83
N GLY A 142 -10.04 -14.15 4.87
CA GLY A 142 -10.16 -13.84 3.44
C GLY A 142 -8.86 -13.31 2.83
N GLY A 143 -7.71 -13.83 3.24
CA GLY A 143 -6.40 -13.40 2.74
C GLY A 143 -5.55 -12.81 3.86
N GLY A 144 -4.44 -12.17 3.48
CA GLY A 144 -3.53 -11.55 4.44
C GLY A 144 -2.07 -11.85 4.14
N VAL A 145 -1.22 -11.51 5.10
CA VAL A 145 0.22 -11.77 5.08
C VAL A 145 0.51 -13.18 5.60
N ALA A 146 1.38 -13.90 4.90
CA ALA A 146 1.95 -15.13 5.38
C ALA A 146 2.94 -14.84 6.53
N THR A 147 2.77 -15.51 7.65
CA THR A 147 3.72 -15.46 8.75
C THR A 147 4.66 -16.65 8.68
N ILE A 148 5.94 -16.43 8.99
CA ILE A 148 6.91 -17.52 9.18
C ILE A 148 7.08 -17.70 10.69
N SER A 149 6.96 -18.94 11.17
CA SER A 149 7.18 -19.26 12.58
C SER A 149 8.64 -19.14 12.96
N ASP A 150 8.89 -18.97 14.25
CA ASP A 150 10.22 -19.07 14.83
C ASP A 150 10.90 -20.38 14.42
N PHE A 151 12.20 -20.29 14.17
CA PHE A 151 13.04 -21.40 13.75
C PHE A 151 14.17 -21.58 14.75
N GLU A 152 14.28 -22.79 15.28
CA GLU A 152 15.34 -23.16 16.21
C GLU A 152 16.31 -24.13 15.55
N PHE A 153 17.59 -24.11 15.94
CA PHE A 153 18.50 -25.19 15.57
C PHE A 153 19.63 -25.46 16.56
N ASP A 154 20.11 -26.71 16.61
CA ASP A 154 21.28 -27.13 17.40
C ASP A 154 22.48 -27.44 16.49
N VAL A 155 23.61 -26.80 16.78
CA VAL A 155 24.93 -27.16 16.22
C VAL A 155 25.71 -27.97 17.26
N LEU A 156 26.28 -29.11 16.89
CA LEU A 156 27.10 -29.90 17.81
C LEU A 156 28.40 -29.16 18.14
N ASN A 157 28.79 -29.16 19.41
CA ASN A 157 30.05 -28.56 19.87
C ASN A 157 31.24 -29.50 19.61
N GLN A 158 31.48 -29.80 18.33
CA GLN A 158 32.63 -30.60 17.88
C GLN A 158 33.83 -29.69 17.61
N ASP A 159 35.04 -30.20 17.87
CA ASP A 159 36.31 -29.51 17.59
C ASP A 159 36.43 -28.13 18.25
N ASP A 160 35.87 -27.99 19.47
CA ASP A 160 35.84 -26.74 20.22
C ASP A 160 35.16 -25.59 19.45
N PHE A 161 34.13 -25.92 18.65
CA PHE A 161 33.33 -24.97 17.88
C PHE A 161 32.90 -23.76 18.72
N PHE A 162 32.50 -23.98 19.98
CA PHE A 162 32.12 -22.91 20.88
C PHE A 162 33.21 -21.84 21.04
N SER A 163 34.48 -22.23 21.12
CA SER A 163 35.61 -21.28 21.21
C SER A 163 35.81 -20.44 19.93
N SER A 164 35.30 -20.93 18.80
CA SER A 164 35.43 -20.28 17.48
C SER A 164 34.28 -19.33 17.16
N LEU A 165 33.19 -19.36 17.94
CA LEU A 165 32.05 -18.48 17.73
C LEU A 165 32.41 -17.03 18.03
N PRO A 166 31.98 -16.06 17.20
CA PRO A 166 32.07 -14.65 17.54
C PRO A 166 31.31 -14.38 18.85
N SER A 167 31.79 -13.40 19.61
CA SER A 167 31.17 -13.02 20.88
C SER A 167 29.75 -12.46 20.74
N TYR A 168 29.31 -12.11 19.52
CA TYR A 168 27.99 -11.54 19.23
C TYR A 168 27.46 -12.04 17.88
N LEU A 169 26.48 -12.93 17.97
CA LEU A 169 25.79 -13.51 16.82
C LEU A 169 24.30 -13.17 16.80
N GLU A 170 23.80 -12.44 17.80
CA GLU A 170 22.44 -11.94 17.85
C GLU A 170 22.20 -10.94 16.70
N ASN A 171 20.99 -11.02 16.15
CA ASN A 171 20.51 -10.26 15.00
C ASN A 171 21.37 -10.46 13.73
N ARG A 172 22.00 -11.64 13.59
CA ARG A 172 22.64 -12.09 12.34
C ARG A 172 21.65 -12.88 11.49
N GLU A 173 21.73 -12.70 10.18
CA GLU A 173 20.87 -13.44 9.24
C GLU A 173 21.31 -14.90 9.17
N VAL A 174 20.36 -15.80 9.43
CA VAL A 174 20.45 -17.24 9.21
C VAL A 174 19.66 -17.57 7.96
N GLU A 175 20.25 -18.35 7.08
CA GLU A 175 19.60 -18.84 5.88
C GLU A 175 19.58 -20.36 5.87
N VAL A 176 18.40 -20.95 5.71
CA VAL A 176 18.20 -22.39 5.64
C VAL A 176 17.96 -22.79 4.19
N ARG A 177 18.80 -23.68 3.68
CA ARG A 177 18.78 -24.17 2.30
C ARG A 177 18.65 -25.68 2.24
N LEU A 178 17.99 -26.18 1.20
CA LEU A 178 17.86 -27.58 0.86
C LEU A 178 18.67 -27.89 -0.39
N ILE A 179 19.54 -28.89 -0.28
CA ILE A 179 20.42 -29.34 -1.33
C ILE A 179 20.07 -30.79 -1.70
N PHE A 180 19.81 -31.02 -2.99
CA PHE A 180 19.67 -32.36 -3.53
C PHE A 180 21.04 -32.89 -3.95
N ALA A 181 21.57 -33.86 -3.20
CA ALA A 181 22.71 -34.64 -3.61
C ALA A 181 22.28 -35.69 -4.66
N ASP A 182 21.79 -35.22 -5.80
CA ASP A 182 21.75 -36.06 -6.98
C ASP A 182 23.12 -36.02 -7.67
N GLN A 183 23.42 -37.03 -8.47
CA GLN A 183 24.71 -37.12 -9.17
C GLN A 183 24.93 -36.00 -10.19
N SER A 184 24.00 -35.04 -10.36
CA SER A 184 24.08 -33.97 -11.36
C SER A 184 24.89 -32.75 -10.92
N GLY A 185 25.38 -32.72 -9.67
CA GLY A 185 26.24 -31.65 -9.18
C GLY A 185 25.43 -30.54 -8.53
N ALA A 186 25.21 -30.68 -7.23
CA ALA A 186 24.56 -29.63 -6.45
C ALA A 186 25.50 -28.43 -6.32
N THR A 187 25.08 -27.29 -6.86
CA THR A 187 25.78 -26.01 -6.74
C THR A 187 25.01 -25.10 -5.81
N TRP A 188 25.68 -24.10 -5.24
CA TRP A 188 25.03 -23.12 -4.35
C TRP A 188 23.81 -22.45 -4.99
N ILE A 189 23.87 -22.23 -6.30
CA ILE A 189 22.79 -21.65 -7.11
C ILE A 189 21.58 -22.57 -7.28
N ASN A 190 21.76 -23.89 -7.11
CA ASN A 190 20.70 -24.89 -7.20
C ASN A 190 20.11 -25.25 -5.82
N ALA A 191 20.62 -24.66 -4.73
CA ALA A 191 20.10 -24.90 -3.39
C ALA A 191 18.79 -24.12 -3.19
N LEU A 192 17.71 -24.82 -2.85
CA LEU A 192 16.41 -24.21 -2.60
C LEU A 192 16.44 -23.52 -1.23
N ILE A 193 15.97 -22.28 -1.15
CA ILE A 193 15.91 -21.57 0.13
C ILE A 193 14.57 -21.88 0.80
N LEU A 194 14.61 -22.40 2.03
CA LEU A 194 13.42 -22.74 2.82
C LEU A 194 13.00 -21.60 3.75
N GLY A 195 13.95 -20.76 4.17
CA GLY A 195 13.66 -19.62 5.03
C GLY A 195 14.88 -18.78 5.35
N LYS A 196 14.62 -17.54 5.76
CA LYS A 196 15.59 -16.60 6.32
C LYS A 196 15.12 -16.13 7.68
N PHE A 197 16.05 -16.10 8.62
CA PHE A 197 15.78 -15.80 10.02
C PHE A 197 16.84 -14.87 10.59
N LEU A 198 16.58 -14.32 11.76
CA LEU A 198 17.54 -13.56 12.55
C LEU A 198 17.73 -14.26 13.89
N ILE A 199 18.97 -14.43 14.31
CA ILE A 199 19.29 -15.04 15.59
C ILE A 199 18.80 -14.11 16.71
N GLU A 200 17.90 -14.60 17.56
CA GLU A 200 17.44 -13.87 18.74
C GLU A 200 18.26 -14.24 19.96
N ASP A 201 18.49 -15.53 20.16
CA ASP A 201 19.15 -16.06 21.36
C ASP A 201 20.08 -17.23 21.02
N ILE A 202 21.10 -17.41 21.85
CA ILE A 202 22.14 -18.42 21.71
C ILE A 202 22.42 -19.03 23.08
N GLU A 203 22.06 -20.28 23.24
CA GLU A 203 22.25 -21.02 24.49
C GLU A 203 23.33 -22.09 24.30
N PRO A 204 24.57 -21.84 24.73
CA PRO A 204 25.63 -22.84 24.68
C PRO A 204 25.47 -23.90 25.78
N ASP A 205 25.71 -25.15 25.41
CA ASP A 205 25.80 -26.33 26.26
C ASP A 205 27.15 -27.03 26.01
N LEU A 206 27.53 -27.97 26.89
CA LEU A 206 28.76 -28.75 26.76
C LEU A 206 28.80 -29.52 25.42
N ASP A 207 27.66 -30.05 24.99
CA ASP A 207 27.56 -30.92 23.81
C ASP A 207 27.11 -30.20 22.54
N LYS A 208 26.49 -29.02 22.65
CA LYS A 208 25.83 -28.32 21.55
C LYS A 208 25.67 -26.82 21.79
N VAL A 209 25.35 -26.08 20.74
CA VAL A 209 24.89 -24.68 20.81
C VAL A 209 23.49 -24.62 20.22
N HIS A 210 22.53 -24.16 21.02
CA HIS A 210 21.14 -23.97 20.62
C HIS A 210 20.93 -22.53 20.15
N PHE A 211 20.26 -22.37 19.01
CA PHE A 211 19.93 -21.08 18.43
C PHE A 211 18.42 -20.94 18.32
N THR A 212 17.88 -19.82 18.77
CA THR A 212 16.50 -19.41 18.52
C THR A 212 16.51 -18.26 17.52
N CYS A 213 15.71 -18.37 16.46
CA CYS A 213 15.67 -17.37 15.41
C CYS A 213 14.24 -16.91 15.11
N ALA A 214 14.07 -15.62 14.90
CA ALA A 214 12.82 -15.01 14.41
C ALA A 214 12.83 -14.79 12.91
N ASP A 215 11.65 -14.60 12.32
CA ASP A 215 11.49 -14.27 10.91
C ASP A 215 12.26 -12.99 10.53
N ALA A 216 13.17 -13.12 9.55
CA ALA A 216 13.97 -11.99 9.09
C ALA A 216 13.13 -10.89 8.41
N LEU A 217 11.95 -11.24 7.89
CA LEU A 217 11.05 -10.29 7.21
C LEU A 217 10.60 -9.17 8.15
N ILE A 218 10.47 -9.46 9.45
CA ILE A 218 10.08 -8.47 10.46
C ILE A 218 11.01 -7.24 10.43
N THR A 219 12.31 -7.42 10.16
CA THR A 219 13.26 -6.29 10.12
C THR A 219 13.19 -5.43 8.87
N ARG A 220 12.57 -5.92 7.79
CA ARG A 220 12.33 -5.13 6.58
C ARG A 220 11.19 -4.15 6.79
N HIS A 221 10.24 -4.50 7.65
CA HIS A 221 9.05 -3.71 7.89
C HIS A 221 9.32 -2.56 8.85
N ARG A 222 8.67 -1.42 8.57
CA ARG A 222 8.88 -0.17 9.30
C ARG A 222 7.55 0.50 9.57
N GLU A 223 7.51 1.36 10.56
CA GLU A 223 6.36 2.23 10.80
C GLU A 223 6.25 3.31 9.71
N ILE A 224 5.07 3.41 9.11
CA ILE A 224 4.73 4.33 8.02
C ILE A 224 3.48 5.14 8.41
N PRO A 225 3.38 6.45 8.10
CA PRO A 225 4.37 7.26 7.39
C PRO A 225 5.67 7.48 8.19
N SER A 226 6.79 7.69 7.49
CA SER A 226 8.12 7.82 8.10
C SER A 226 8.47 9.24 8.50
N THR A 227 7.91 10.25 7.82
CA THR A 227 8.17 11.65 8.12
C THR A 227 7.32 12.13 9.29
N ILE A 228 7.97 12.64 10.33
CA ILE A 228 7.31 13.23 11.51
C ILE A 228 7.41 14.74 11.46
N ILE A 229 6.32 15.41 11.83
CA ILE A 229 6.33 16.86 12.05
C ILE A 229 7.14 17.14 13.32
N SER A 230 8.37 17.61 13.16
CA SER A 230 9.28 17.99 14.26
C SER A 230 9.64 19.46 14.17
N LEU A 231 10.13 20.04 15.27
CA LEU A 231 10.65 21.43 15.26
C LEU A 231 11.94 21.57 14.43
N GLU A 232 12.61 20.46 14.12
CA GLU A 232 13.78 20.45 13.24
C GLU A 232 13.37 20.62 11.78
N ASN A 233 12.40 19.83 11.31
CA ASN A 233 11.96 19.84 9.91
C ASN A 233 10.88 20.90 9.64
N PHE A 234 10.12 21.29 10.67
CA PHE A 234 8.99 22.22 10.60
C PHE A 234 9.03 23.17 11.82
N PRO A 235 9.97 24.12 11.87
CA PRO A 235 10.21 24.97 13.05
C PRO A 235 9.02 25.85 13.45
N ASN A 236 8.11 26.12 12.50
CA ASN A 236 6.92 26.93 12.70
C ASN A 236 5.63 26.11 12.82
N ALA A 237 5.74 24.79 12.93
CA ALA A 237 4.57 23.93 13.07
C ALA A 237 3.85 24.19 14.40
N PRO A 238 2.50 24.16 14.42
CA PRO A 238 1.72 24.24 15.65
C PRO A 238 2.08 23.12 16.62
N SER A 239 2.09 23.43 17.93
CA SER A 239 2.48 22.48 18.97
C SER A 239 1.61 21.21 19.01
N ASN A 240 0.34 21.30 18.61
CA ASN A 240 -0.59 20.17 18.51
C ASN A 240 -0.35 19.28 17.28
N ASN A 241 0.51 19.69 16.35
CA ASN A 241 0.92 18.88 15.19
C ASN A 241 2.33 18.31 15.35
N ILE A 242 3.14 18.80 16.29
CA ILE A 242 4.45 18.21 16.59
C ILE A 242 4.29 16.76 17.06
N GLY A 243 5.08 15.85 16.49
CA GLY A 243 5.06 14.42 16.76
C GLY A 243 4.07 13.63 15.91
N LYS A 244 3.15 14.29 15.19
CA LYS A 244 2.27 13.61 14.22
C LYS A 244 3.02 13.26 12.94
N PRO A 245 2.71 12.14 12.29
CA PRO A 245 3.26 11.85 10.97
C PRO A 245 2.67 12.79 9.91
N VAL A 246 3.46 13.10 8.89
CA VAL A 246 2.93 13.68 7.65
C VAL A 246 2.10 12.59 6.97
N PRO A 247 0.85 12.84 6.56
CA PRO A 247 -0.02 11.76 6.13
C PRO A 247 0.47 11.08 4.85
N LEU A 248 0.17 9.78 4.66
CA LEU A 248 0.44 9.09 3.39
C LEU A 248 -0.88 8.87 2.64
N LEU A 249 -0.96 9.32 1.38
CA LEU A 249 -2.18 9.37 0.57
C LEU A 249 -2.13 8.48 -0.68
N PHE A 250 -3.10 7.58 -0.84
CA PHE A 250 -3.26 6.72 -2.03
C PHE A 250 -4.65 6.86 -2.64
N GLY A 251 -4.76 6.68 -3.95
CA GLY A 251 -6.03 6.73 -4.68
C GLY A 251 -6.62 8.12 -4.88
N ASP A 252 -7.85 8.14 -5.41
CA ASP A 252 -8.54 9.34 -5.86
C ASP A 252 -9.32 10.03 -4.71
N PHE A 253 -8.98 11.29 -4.43
CA PHE A 253 -9.74 12.20 -3.55
C PHE A 253 -10.18 13.45 -4.32
N THR A 254 -10.47 13.32 -5.61
CA THR A 254 -11.11 14.36 -6.37
C THR A 254 -12.57 14.50 -5.91
N ALA A 255 -12.93 15.70 -5.48
CA ALA A 255 -14.31 16.04 -5.19
C ALA A 255 -15.02 16.20 -6.55
N ILE A 256 -15.56 15.09 -7.05
CA ILE A 256 -16.43 15.12 -8.22
C ILE A 256 -17.73 15.78 -7.76
N ASP A 257 -17.84 17.06 -8.08
CA ASP A 257 -19.05 17.88 -8.21
C ASP A 257 -19.10 19.10 -7.26
N THR A 258 -19.24 20.28 -7.86
CA THR A 258 -19.12 21.59 -7.23
C THR A 258 -20.28 21.92 -6.27
N ASN A 259 -21.36 21.13 -6.26
CA ASN A 259 -22.64 21.59 -5.72
C ASN A 259 -23.44 20.64 -4.82
N THR A 260 -23.04 19.37 -4.58
CA THR A 260 -23.98 18.48 -3.84
C THR A 260 -23.50 17.63 -2.68
N GLN A 261 -22.32 16.99 -2.63
CA GLN A 261 -21.87 16.27 -1.42
C GLN A 261 -20.33 16.14 -1.40
N GLN A 262 -19.64 17.24 -1.13
CA GLN A 262 -18.17 17.31 -1.21
C GLN A 262 -17.42 16.70 -0.01
N GLY A 263 -18.12 16.19 1.00
CA GLY A 263 -17.48 15.99 2.30
C GLY A 263 -16.62 14.74 2.45
N SER A 264 -16.85 13.72 1.64
CA SER A 264 -16.20 12.43 1.84
C SER A 264 -14.94 12.26 1.02
N ASN A 265 -14.87 12.86 -0.16
CA ASN A 265 -13.72 12.78 -1.08
C ASN A 265 -12.60 13.76 -0.72
N LEU A 266 -12.31 13.96 0.56
CA LEU A 266 -11.25 14.87 1.00
C LEU A 266 -10.25 14.20 1.93
N ALA A 267 -8.98 14.55 1.76
CA ALA A 267 -7.86 14.11 2.59
C ALA A 267 -7.53 15.20 3.61
N THR A 268 -7.20 14.82 4.85
CA THR A 268 -6.80 15.77 5.89
C THR A 268 -5.48 16.46 5.53
N ALA A 269 -5.41 17.77 5.72
CA ALA A 269 -4.19 18.57 5.57
C ALA A 269 -3.73 19.09 6.95
N LEU A 270 -2.46 18.89 7.26
CA LEU A 270 -1.85 19.30 8.52
C LEU A 270 -1.12 20.63 8.37
N MET A 271 -1.38 21.58 9.27
CA MET A 271 -0.63 22.84 9.32
C MET A 271 0.82 22.59 9.76
N VAL A 272 1.77 23.10 8.99
CA VAL A 272 3.22 22.96 9.20
C VAL A 272 3.95 24.30 9.36
N ASP A 273 3.34 25.42 8.98
CA ASP A 273 3.82 26.76 9.31
C ASP A 273 2.64 27.67 9.67
N ARG A 274 2.51 28.01 10.95
CA ARG A 274 1.39 28.85 11.44
C ARG A 274 1.47 30.31 11.03
N PHE A 275 2.66 30.82 10.71
CA PHE A 275 2.85 32.24 10.38
C PHE A 275 2.57 32.51 8.91
N LYS A 276 2.81 31.51 8.06
CA LYS A 276 2.55 31.56 6.62
C LYS A 276 1.30 30.80 6.20
N ALA A 277 0.59 30.18 7.15
CA ALA A 277 -0.56 29.33 6.90
C ALA A 277 -0.25 28.23 5.87
N TYR A 278 0.90 27.55 6.04
CA TYR A 278 1.27 26.42 5.19
C TYR A 278 0.72 25.12 5.73
N PHE A 279 0.12 24.33 4.84
CA PHE A 279 -0.44 23.02 5.11
C PHE A 279 0.20 21.96 4.21
N ILE A 280 0.31 20.74 4.72
CA ILE A 280 0.77 19.56 3.99
C ILE A 280 -0.29 18.48 4.04
N ALA A 281 -0.62 17.88 2.90
CA ALA A 281 -1.64 16.82 2.82
C ALA A 281 -1.06 15.42 2.67
N ALA A 282 0.16 15.31 2.13
CA ALA A 282 0.77 14.03 1.82
C ALA A 282 2.29 14.07 2.01
N ASP A 283 2.85 12.92 2.36
CA ASP A 283 4.28 12.67 2.53
C ASP A 283 5.01 12.40 1.21
N HIS A 284 4.39 12.79 0.10
CA HIS A 284 4.90 12.74 -1.26
C HIS A 284 4.28 13.90 -2.06
N VAL A 285 4.63 14.02 -3.33
CA VAL A 285 3.97 14.95 -4.25
C VAL A 285 2.66 14.30 -4.70
N PRO A 286 1.47 14.74 -4.24
CA PRO A 286 0.19 14.29 -4.78
C PRO A 286 0.12 14.49 -6.29
N PHE A 287 -0.48 13.53 -6.99
CA PHE A 287 -0.56 13.51 -8.45
C PHE A 287 -1.27 14.74 -9.01
N ASN A 288 -2.42 15.10 -8.41
CA ASN A 288 -3.18 16.30 -8.72
C ASN A 288 -3.58 16.98 -7.42
N ALA A 289 -3.04 18.17 -7.16
CA ALA A 289 -3.45 18.98 -6.03
C ALA A 289 -4.68 19.82 -6.41
N GLY A 290 -5.80 19.62 -5.72
CA GLY A 290 -7.05 20.33 -5.94
C GLY A 290 -7.34 21.38 -4.86
N SER A 291 -8.63 21.60 -4.61
CA SER A 291 -9.11 22.65 -3.70
C SER A 291 -8.88 22.31 -2.22
N ILE A 292 -8.89 23.34 -1.37
CA ILE A 292 -8.80 23.23 0.09
C ILE A 292 -10.16 23.54 0.70
N TYR A 293 -10.48 22.85 1.79
CA TYR A 293 -11.74 22.92 2.50
C TYR A 293 -11.51 22.97 4.01
N ALA A 294 -12.43 23.61 4.71
CA ALA A 294 -12.55 23.57 6.16
C ALA A 294 -13.84 22.85 6.53
N TYR A 295 -13.81 21.99 7.56
CA TYR A 295 -15.05 21.40 8.09
C TYR A 295 -15.64 22.30 9.17
N ASP A 296 -16.90 22.69 8.99
CA ASP A 296 -17.66 23.42 10.01
C ASP A 296 -18.48 22.43 10.85
N GLU A 297 -18.10 22.26 12.11
CA GLU A 297 -18.77 21.35 13.05
C GLU A 297 -20.22 21.73 13.37
N ASN A 298 -20.57 23.02 13.31
CA ASN A 298 -21.93 23.48 13.60
C ASN A 298 -22.85 23.21 12.42
N LEU A 299 -22.34 23.45 11.21
CA LEU A 299 -23.09 23.21 9.97
C LEU A 299 -23.04 21.75 9.52
N LYS A 300 -22.08 20.97 10.01
CA LYS A 300 -21.76 19.62 9.53
C LYS A 300 -21.49 19.60 8.02
N GLU A 301 -20.87 20.67 7.51
CA GLU A 301 -20.61 20.90 6.09
C GLU A 301 -19.15 21.29 5.86
N PHE A 302 -18.63 20.98 4.67
CA PHE A 302 -17.33 21.47 4.22
C PHE A 302 -17.48 22.80 3.50
N LEU A 303 -16.59 23.73 3.82
CA LEU A 303 -16.55 25.07 3.25
C LEU A 303 -15.26 25.23 2.45
N ARG A 304 -15.39 25.60 1.17
CA ARG A 304 -14.23 25.78 0.27
C ARG A 304 -13.47 27.06 0.61
N ILE A 305 -12.14 26.96 0.65
CA ILE A 305 -11.25 28.11 0.78
C ILE A 305 -11.10 28.77 -0.59
N ALA A 306 -11.43 30.06 -0.68
CA ALA A 306 -11.55 30.76 -1.96
C ALA A 306 -10.19 31.09 -2.60
N SER A 307 -9.11 31.23 -1.83
CA SER A 307 -7.80 31.61 -2.34
C SER A 307 -6.68 30.88 -1.62
N PHE A 308 -5.94 30.09 -2.38
CA PHE A 308 -4.76 29.38 -1.92
C PHE A 308 -3.71 29.27 -3.03
N ASN A 309 -2.44 29.10 -2.65
CA ASN A 309 -1.35 28.75 -3.56
C ASN A 309 -0.87 27.34 -3.28
N THR A 310 -0.37 26.67 -4.32
CA THR A 310 0.24 25.34 -4.22
C THR A 310 1.73 25.43 -4.53
N TYR A 311 2.56 24.80 -3.70
CA TYR A 311 4.01 24.76 -3.86
C TYR A 311 4.54 23.33 -3.82
N THR A 312 5.44 22.97 -4.74
CA THR A 312 6.13 21.66 -4.75
C THR A 312 7.46 21.67 -4.00
N SER A 313 7.92 22.85 -3.58
CA SER A 313 9.06 23.04 -2.69
C SER A 313 9.00 24.42 -2.04
N LEU A 314 9.46 24.52 -0.79
CA LEU A 314 9.56 25.77 -0.05
C LEU A 314 10.91 25.80 0.66
N THR A 315 11.57 26.96 0.66
CA THR A 315 12.88 27.11 1.32
C THR A 315 12.74 26.89 2.82
N GLY A 316 13.56 25.98 3.37
CA GLY A 316 13.55 25.64 4.80
C GLY A 316 12.51 24.60 5.21
N LEU A 317 11.79 24.02 4.25
CA LEU A 317 10.91 22.86 4.47
C LEU A 317 11.40 21.66 3.63
N PRO A 318 11.03 20.42 3.99
CA PRO A 318 11.41 19.23 3.22
C PRO A 318 11.05 19.33 1.72
N SER A 319 11.98 18.96 0.84
CA SER A 319 11.71 18.85 -0.60
C SER A 319 10.84 17.63 -0.93
N ASN A 320 10.22 17.62 -2.11
CA ASN A 320 9.38 16.51 -2.62
C ASN A 320 8.06 16.30 -1.85
N LYS A 321 7.48 17.40 -1.37
CA LYS A 321 6.13 17.44 -0.77
C LYS A 321 5.34 18.54 -1.46
N THR A 322 4.01 18.41 -1.44
CA THR A 322 3.13 19.50 -1.86
C THR A 322 2.62 20.26 -0.65
N TYR A 323 2.86 21.57 -0.67
CA TYR A 323 2.40 22.51 0.34
C TYR A 323 1.30 23.39 -0.21
N PHE A 324 0.38 23.75 0.67
CA PHE A 324 -0.69 24.67 0.38
C PHE A 324 -0.58 25.90 1.28
N GLU A 325 -0.62 27.10 0.70
CA GLU A 325 -0.66 28.37 1.42
C GLU A 325 -2.04 28.98 1.30
N ILE A 326 -2.65 29.34 2.43
CA ILE A 326 -3.88 30.14 2.41
C ILE A 326 -3.51 31.61 2.36
N THR A 327 -3.78 32.27 1.24
CA THR A 327 -3.47 33.70 1.04
C THR A 327 -4.60 34.62 1.47
N ASP A 328 -5.85 34.16 1.38
CA ASP A 328 -7.02 34.86 1.90
C ASP A 328 -8.00 33.85 2.48
N ALA A 329 -8.34 34.01 3.77
CA ALA A 329 -9.30 33.14 4.47
C ALA A 329 -10.74 33.55 4.17
N GLN A 330 -11.02 33.94 2.93
CA GLN A 330 -12.39 34.04 2.47
C GLN A 330 -12.92 32.64 2.24
N VAL A 331 -14.03 32.35 2.93
CA VAL A 331 -14.71 31.07 2.83
C VAL A 331 -16.05 31.34 2.17
N SER A 332 -16.21 30.82 0.95
CA SER A 332 -17.42 31.00 0.16
C SER A 332 -18.34 29.80 0.35
N ARG A 333 -19.58 30.04 0.79
CA ARG A 333 -20.66 29.04 0.72
C ARG A 333 -21.57 29.40 -0.45
N ILE A 334 -21.55 28.58 -1.50
CA ILE A 334 -22.58 28.63 -2.54
C ILE A 334 -23.76 27.85 -2.00
N SER A 335 -24.85 28.52 -1.62
CA SER A 335 -26.04 27.81 -1.16
C SER A 335 -26.90 27.33 -2.33
N ARG A 336 -27.55 26.19 -2.13
CA ARG A 336 -28.37 25.46 -3.11
C ARG A 336 -29.60 26.27 -3.53
N ALA A 337 -29.98 26.19 -4.80
CA ALA A 337 -31.30 26.62 -5.26
C ALA A 337 -32.41 25.82 -4.54
N ILE A 338 -33.34 26.52 -3.88
CA ILE A 338 -34.42 25.89 -3.09
C ILE A 338 -35.59 25.39 -3.99
N GLY A 339 -35.53 25.59 -5.31
CA GLY A 339 -36.63 25.26 -6.24
C GLY A 339 -36.18 24.56 -7.52
N LYS A 340 -37.02 23.66 -8.04
CA LYS A 340 -36.90 23.04 -9.37
C LYS A 340 -37.85 23.77 -10.31
N ALA A 341 -37.35 24.72 -11.10
CA ALA A 341 -38.15 25.33 -12.17
C ALA A 341 -38.41 24.30 -13.29
N SER A 342 -39.67 24.15 -13.68
CA SER A 342 -40.05 23.44 -14.89
C SER A 342 -39.51 24.19 -16.12
N SER A 343 -38.62 23.55 -16.87
CA SER A 343 -38.32 23.75 -18.30
C SER A 343 -38.60 25.14 -18.89
N ASN A 344 -37.54 25.95 -19.06
CA ASN A 344 -37.07 26.45 -20.37
C ASN A 344 -36.14 27.65 -20.20
N GLY A 345 -34.89 27.53 -20.67
CA GLY A 345 -34.29 28.61 -21.44
C GLY A 345 -33.05 29.35 -20.94
N VAL A 346 -32.40 28.99 -19.83
CA VAL A 346 -31.12 29.63 -19.46
C VAL A 346 -30.10 28.57 -19.07
N THR A 347 -29.27 28.16 -20.03
CA THR A 347 -28.26 27.09 -19.89
C THR A 347 -26.90 27.60 -19.38
N ASN A 348 -26.73 28.87 -19.00
CA ASN A 348 -25.38 29.38 -18.70
C ASN A 348 -25.32 30.58 -17.73
N TRP A 349 -25.90 30.44 -16.54
CA TRP A 349 -25.75 31.44 -15.47
C TRP A 349 -24.36 31.39 -14.80
N GLU A 350 -23.64 30.27 -14.94
CA GLU A 350 -22.31 30.04 -14.36
C GLU A 350 -21.24 30.99 -14.93
N ASN A 351 -21.31 31.33 -16.23
CA ASN A 351 -20.36 32.25 -16.88
C ASN A 351 -20.51 33.73 -16.47
N ILE A 352 -21.56 34.11 -15.72
CA ILE A 352 -21.73 35.48 -15.23
C ILE A 352 -21.08 35.67 -13.85
N CYS A 353 -20.90 34.59 -13.10
CA CYS A 353 -20.37 34.61 -11.74
C CYS A 353 -18.92 34.12 -11.64
N ASP A 354 -18.34 33.58 -12.72
CA ASP A 354 -16.97 33.07 -12.74
C ASP A 354 -15.94 34.15 -13.14
N GLN A 355 -15.21 34.60 -12.11
CA GLN A 355 -13.81 35.04 -12.08
C GLN A 355 -13.19 36.09 -13.02
N ASP A 356 -13.86 36.67 -14.01
CA ASP A 356 -13.26 37.80 -14.73
C ASP A 356 -13.58 39.15 -14.07
N LEU A 357 -12.54 39.77 -13.51
CA LEU A 357 -12.53 41.14 -13.01
C LEU A 357 -12.83 42.09 -14.18
N ILE A 358 -14.12 42.37 -14.41
CA ILE A 358 -14.56 43.33 -15.43
C ILE A 358 -13.95 44.69 -15.08
N THR A 359 -12.95 45.11 -15.85
CA THR A 359 -12.33 46.42 -15.68
C THR A 359 -13.33 47.53 -16.00
N LYS A 360 -13.23 48.64 -15.26
CA LYS A 360 -14.12 49.80 -15.31
C LYS A 360 -14.37 50.35 -16.73
N GLU A 361 -13.46 50.11 -17.67
CA GLU A 361 -13.56 50.56 -19.07
C GLU A 361 -14.62 49.82 -19.89
N SER A 362 -14.99 48.59 -19.53
CA SER A 362 -15.94 47.77 -20.29
C SER A 362 -17.41 48.18 -20.08
N ILE A 363 -17.71 48.87 -18.98
CA ILE A 363 -19.10 49.15 -18.55
C ILE A 363 -19.56 50.57 -18.94
N GLY A 364 -18.63 51.48 -19.24
CA GLY A 364 -18.92 52.90 -19.46
C GLY A 364 -19.68 53.27 -20.75
N LYS A 365 -20.11 52.33 -21.59
CA LYS A 365 -20.74 52.63 -22.89
C LYS A 365 -22.26 52.49 -22.97
N ASN A 366 -22.95 51.90 -21.98
CA ASN A 366 -24.37 51.53 -22.14
C ASN A 366 -25.34 51.95 -21.00
N LEU A 367 -25.01 52.93 -20.15
CA LEU A 367 -25.95 53.40 -19.12
C LEU A 367 -26.58 54.78 -19.46
N PRO A 368 -27.92 54.94 -19.40
CA PRO A 368 -28.58 56.22 -19.60
C PRO A 368 -28.33 57.21 -18.46
N SER A 369 -28.24 58.49 -18.78
CA SER A 369 -27.85 59.60 -17.89
C SER A 369 -28.90 60.06 -16.86
N THR A 370 -29.87 59.22 -16.48
CA THR A 370 -31.04 59.66 -15.67
C THR A 370 -31.44 58.75 -14.50
N ALA A 371 -30.57 57.85 -14.03
CA ALA A 371 -30.86 57.10 -12.80
C ALA A 371 -30.56 57.95 -11.55
N SER A 372 -31.55 58.08 -10.65
CA SER A 372 -31.36 58.67 -9.31
C SER A 372 -31.72 57.67 -8.23
N PHE A 373 -30.79 57.44 -7.29
CA PHE A 373 -30.96 56.55 -6.15
C PHE A 373 -31.49 57.31 -4.93
N LYS A 374 -32.34 56.67 -4.11
CA LYS A 374 -32.76 57.19 -2.81
C LYS A 374 -32.52 56.14 -1.74
N ILE A 375 -31.51 56.35 -0.91
CA ILE A 375 -31.24 55.55 0.29
C ILE A 375 -32.02 56.20 1.44
N VAL A 376 -32.86 55.42 2.13
CA VAL A 376 -33.54 55.86 3.36
C VAL A 376 -32.77 55.27 4.54
N PRO A 377 -32.07 56.07 5.37
CA PRO A 377 -31.37 55.55 6.52
C PRO A 377 -32.35 55.25 7.66
N LEU A 378 -32.35 54.02 8.18
CA LEU A 378 -32.79 53.73 9.54
C LEU A 378 -31.60 53.96 10.47
N GLN A 379 -31.85 54.61 11.62
CA GLN A 379 -30.82 54.99 12.59
C GLN A 379 -29.95 53.77 13.01
N ALA A 380 -28.68 53.78 12.61
CA ALA A 380 -27.63 52.91 13.15
C ALA A 380 -26.73 53.73 14.09
N ARG A 381 -26.13 53.09 15.09
CA ARG A 381 -25.20 53.75 16.04
C ARG A 381 -23.76 53.62 15.55
N ASP A 382 -22.89 54.50 16.03
CA ASP A 382 -21.44 54.46 15.77
C ASP A 382 -20.86 53.09 16.15
N GLY A 383 -20.25 52.40 15.19
CA GLY A 383 -19.60 51.09 15.36
C GLY A 383 -20.28 49.92 14.66
N ASP A 384 -21.46 50.10 14.07
CA ASP A 384 -22.17 49.02 13.37
C ASP A 384 -21.67 48.83 11.92
N SER A 385 -21.36 47.58 11.56
CA SER A 385 -21.17 47.17 10.15
C SER A 385 -22.52 46.83 9.55
N ILE A 386 -22.90 47.48 8.44
CA ILE A 386 -24.18 47.26 7.76
C ILE A 386 -23.97 46.21 6.66
N LEU A 387 -24.65 45.06 6.77
CA LEU A 387 -24.74 44.08 5.69
C LEU A 387 -25.87 44.46 4.73
N PHE A 388 -25.58 44.54 3.43
CA PHE A 388 -26.61 44.71 2.41
C PHE A 388 -27.18 43.35 2.00
N LYS A 389 -28.49 43.17 2.15
CA LYS A 389 -29.23 42.06 1.53
C LYS A 389 -29.86 42.60 0.25
N ALA A 390 -29.34 42.21 -0.91
CA ALA A 390 -30.00 42.50 -2.18
C ALA A 390 -30.88 41.32 -2.58
N LYS A 391 -32.14 41.60 -2.88
CA LYS A 391 -33.10 40.62 -3.43
C LYS A 391 -33.22 40.91 -4.93
N LEU A 392 -32.76 39.99 -5.77
CA LEU A 392 -33.03 40.03 -7.20
C LEU A 392 -34.44 39.49 -7.45
N LEU A 393 -35.31 40.33 -8.01
CA LEU A 393 -36.63 39.96 -8.51
C LEU A 393 -36.54 39.92 -10.03
N TRP A 394 -36.46 38.72 -10.62
CA TRP A 394 -36.67 38.57 -12.06
C TRP A 394 -38.19 38.51 -12.32
N GLN A 395 -38.73 39.56 -12.95
CA GLN A 395 -40.09 39.56 -13.46
C GLN A 395 -40.08 39.15 -14.94
N SER A 396 -40.49 37.93 -15.27
CA SER A 396 -40.74 37.54 -16.66
C SER A 396 -42.15 37.95 -17.05
N GLY A 397 -42.32 39.17 -17.56
CA GLY A 397 -43.59 39.67 -18.08
C GLY A 397 -43.41 40.24 -19.47
N HIS A 398 -43.87 39.51 -20.49
CA HIS A 398 -44.00 40.07 -21.83
C HIS A 398 -44.98 41.26 -21.82
N SER A 399 -44.55 42.31 -22.54
CA SER A 399 -45.28 43.50 -22.99
C SER A 399 -45.57 44.60 -21.97
N GLY A 400 -44.72 45.65 -22.00
CA GLY A 400 -45.13 47.01 -21.68
C GLY A 400 -44.17 47.80 -20.79
N ASN A 401 -43.19 48.45 -21.43
CA ASN A 401 -42.41 49.61 -20.97
C ASN A 401 -41.75 49.57 -19.58
N GLY A 402 -40.43 49.38 -19.60
CA GLY A 402 -39.50 49.92 -18.60
C GLY A 402 -38.51 48.89 -18.08
N ASP A 403 -37.53 48.50 -18.92
CA ASP A 403 -36.44 47.63 -18.47
C ASP A 403 -35.51 48.41 -17.53
N TYR A 404 -35.57 48.12 -16.24
CA TYR A 404 -34.51 48.43 -15.29
C TYR A 404 -33.67 47.16 -15.10
N VAL A 405 -32.37 47.26 -15.36
CA VAL A 405 -31.40 46.25 -14.91
C VAL A 405 -30.55 46.91 -13.83
N GLU A 406 -30.82 46.57 -12.56
CA GLU A 406 -29.91 46.88 -11.48
C GLU A 406 -28.78 45.85 -11.48
N PHE A 407 -27.55 46.31 -11.72
CA PHE A 407 -26.34 45.55 -11.40
C PHE A 407 -25.81 46.02 -10.05
N LEU A 408 -25.67 45.09 -9.11
CA LEU A 408 -24.97 45.30 -7.85
C LEU A 408 -23.50 44.90 -8.05
N ILE A 409 -22.59 45.88 -8.02
CA ILE A 409 -21.16 45.65 -7.83
C ILE A 409 -20.87 45.90 -6.35
N LEU A 410 -20.49 44.86 -5.60
CA LEU A 410 -19.92 45.02 -4.27
C LEU A 410 -18.39 45.09 -4.41
N SER A 411 -17.84 46.29 -4.32
CA SER A 411 -16.46 46.45 -3.86
C SER A 411 -16.34 47.71 -3.00
N GLY A 412 -15.86 47.53 -1.77
CA GLY A 412 -15.39 48.62 -0.92
C GLY A 412 -16.08 48.67 0.44
N THR A 413 -15.31 48.37 1.49
CA THR A 413 -15.65 48.79 2.86
C THR A 413 -15.47 50.30 2.98
N THR A 414 -16.54 51.02 3.31
CA THR A 414 -16.47 52.43 3.73
C THR A 414 -16.98 52.54 5.16
N THR A 415 -16.11 52.99 6.07
CA THR A 415 -16.53 53.44 7.41
C THR A 415 -16.84 54.93 7.33
N VAL A 416 -18.09 55.29 7.60
CA VAL A 416 -18.54 56.69 7.65
C VAL A 416 -18.20 57.27 9.02
N TRP A 417 -17.39 58.32 9.07
CA TRP A 417 -17.35 59.20 10.24
C TRP A 417 -18.38 60.31 10.04
N THR A 418 -19.32 60.44 10.97
CA THR A 418 -20.10 61.68 11.07
C THR A 418 -19.33 62.67 11.93
N SER A 419 -18.84 63.75 11.32
CA SER A 419 -18.51 64.96 12.08
C SER A 419 -19.81 65.53 12.63
N PRO A 420 -19.88 65.96 13.90
CA PRO A 420 -21.07 66.63 14.39
C PRO A 420 -21.19 68.00 13.72
N SER A 421 -22.41 68.35 13.33
CA SER A 421 -22.90 69.66 12.85
C SER A 421 -22.70 70.01 11.38
N ILE A 422 -23.70 69.71 10.54
CA ILE A 422 -24.10 70.56 9.40
C ILE A 422 -25.63 70.54 9.28
N GLN A 423 -26.25 71.73 9.23
CA GLN A 423 -27.68 71.96 9.07
C GLN A 423 -28.15 71.65 7.64
N SER A 424 -29.44 71.34 7.55
CA SER A 424 -30.18 71.02 6.33
C SER A 424 -30.00 72.05 5.20
N ASP A 425 -30.07 71.51 3.98
CA ASP A 425 -30.17 72.18 2.68
C ASP A 425 -28.89 72.84 2.17
N GLN A 426 -28.10 72.11 1.37
CA GLN A 426 -27.62 72.51 0.04
C GLN A 426 -27.07 71.30 -0.74
N ASN A 427 -27.33 71.27 -2.05
CA ASN A 427 -26.76 70.34 -3.02
C ASN A 427 -25.23 70.50 -3.06
N ILE A 428 -24.46 69.46 -2.75
CA ILE A 428 -23.00 69.44 -2.88
C ILE A 428 -22.59 68.16 -3.62
N GLY A 429 -21.80 68.35 -4.68
CA GLY A 429 -21.41 67.32 -5.64
C GLY A 429 -20.29 66.37 -5.18
N SER A 430 -20.19 65.28 -5.95
CA SER A 430 -19.04 64.40 -6.21
C SER A 430 -17.81 64.54 -5.28
N TRP A 431 -17.61 63.55 -4.41
CA TRP A 431 -16.35 63.34 -3.70
C TRP A 431 -15.58 62.17 -4.32
N ASP A 432 -14.32 62.43 -4.62
CA ASP A 432 -13.30 61.44 -5.01
C ASP A 432 -12.53 61.06 -3.73
N VAL A 433 -12.44 59.78 -3.40
CA VAL A 433 -11.86 59.31 -2.11
C VAL A 433 -10.75 58.31 -2.39
N SER A 434 -9.50 58.76 -2.25
CA SER A 434 -8.29 57.94 -2.36
C SER A 434 -7.47 57.99 -1.05
N THR A 435 -7.63 57.00 -0.16
CA THR A 435 -6.60 56.32 0.67
C THR A 435 -7.24 55.50 1.80
N VAL A 436 -6.71 54.31 2.09
CA VAL A 436 -7.24 53.33 3.06
C VAL A 436 -6.19 53.04 4.15
N TYR A 437 -6.62 53.02 5.42
CA TYR A 437 -5.86 52.46 6.55
C TYR A 437 -6.73 51.42 7.29
N LYS A 438 -6.15 50.25 7.60
CA LYS A 438 -6.82 49.13 8.30
C LYS A 438 -6.81 49.33 9.82
N SER A 439 -7.95 49.13 10.50
CA SER A 439 -8.02 48.91 11.95
C SER A 439 -8.59 47.53 12.28
N SER A 440 -8.01 46.89 13.28
CA SER A 440 -8.27 45.55 13.80
C SER A 440 -9.44 45.49 14.79
N ALA A 441 -10.57 44.88 14.43
CA ALA A 441 -11.51 44.28 15.39
C ALA A 441 -12.51 43.33 14.70
N GLN A 442 -12.68 42.13 15.28
CA GLN A 442 -13.59 41.03 14.90
C GLN A 442 -15.05 41.28 15.30
N THR A 443 -16.00 40.67 14.59
CA THR A 443 -17.20 39.98 15.15
C THR A 443 -17.83 39.01 14.13
N ASP A 444 -18.35 37.86 14.59
CA ASP A 444 -19.24 36.97 13.84
C ASP A 444 -20.67 37.54 13.79
N ILE A 445 -21.36 37.42 12.65
CA ILE A 445 -22.73 37.91 12.44
C ILE A 445 -23.60 36.79 11.84
N GLU A 446 -24.68 36.41 12.51
CA GLU A 446 -25.79 35.62 11.95
C GLU A 446 -27.00 36.54 11.70
N LEU A 447 -27.58 36.50 10.51
CA LEU A 447 -28.78 37.26 10.13
C LEU A 447 -29.91 36.30 9.74
N ARG A 448 -31.11 36.46 10.32
CA ARG A 448 -32.31 35.75 9.88
C ARG A 448 -33.32 36.73 9.30
N ALA A 449 -33.94 36.36 8.19
CA ALA A 449 -35.10 37.06 7.63
C ALA A 449 -36.30 36.11 7.58
N THR A 450 -37.40 36.50 8.21
CA THR A 450 -38.70 35.83 8.08
C THR A 450 -39.52 36.58 7.03
N PHE A 451 -40.04 35.87 6.03
CA PHE A 451 -40.96 36.45 5.05
C PHE A 451 -42.41 36.23 5.47
N THR A 452 -43.18 37.32 5.54
CA THR A 452 -44.65 37.26 5.55
C THR A 452 -45.11 37.45 4.11
N ALA A 453 -45.74 36.44 3.51
CA ALA A 453 -46.28 36.56 2.17
C ALA A 453 -47.37 37.65 2.14
N ASP A 454 -47.29 38.56 1.19
CA ASP A 454 -48.39 39.47 0.86
C ASP A 454 -49.53 38.64 0.25
N PRO A 455 -50.72 38.59 0.87
CA PRO A 455 -51.83 37.78 0.39
C PRO A 455 -52.42 38.24 -0.96
N LEU A 456 -51.95 39.37 -1.53
CA LEU A 456 -52.42 39.90 -2.81
C LEU A 456 -51.61 39.46 -4.04
N LEU A 457 -50.50 38.73 -3.85
CA LEU A 457 -49.74 38.14 -4.95
C LEU A 457 -49.99 36.63 -4.97
N GLY A 458 -50.77 36.16 -5.95
CA GLY A 458 -50.99 34.74 -6.19
C GLY A 458 -49.65 34.00 -6.24
N ALA A 459 -49.54 32.90 -5.49
CA ALA A 459 -48.32 32.16 -5.18
C ALA A 459 -47.63 31.48 -6.38
N GLU A 460 -47.93 31.86 -7.62
CA GLU A 460 -47.56 31.14 -8.84
C GLU A 460 -46.37 31.75 -9.60
N ASN A 461 -45.82 32.91 -9.19
CA ASN A 461 -44.80 33.64 -9.97
C ASN A 461 -43.58 34.14 -9.16
N ILE A 462 -43.07 33.35 -8.21
CA ILE A 462 -41.76 33.65 -7.59
C ILE A 462 -40.69 32.82 -8.31
N ALA A 463 -39.90 33.48 -9.16
CA ALA A 463 -38.66 32.94 -9.71
C ALA A 463 -37.62 32.77 -8.60
N ASP A 464 -36.79 31.74 -8.71
CA ASP A 464 -35.91 31.19 -7.68
C ASP A 464 -35.16 32.22 -6.82
N ILE A 465 -35.18 32.04 -5.50
CA ILE A 465 -34.40 32.84 -4.54
C ILE A 465 -33.09 32.11 -4.29
N TYR A 466 -31.97 32.74 -4.63
CA TYR A 466 -30.63 32.29 -4.27
C TYR A 466 -30.15 33.10 -3.06
N GLU A 467 -29.61 32.42 -2.05
CA GLU A 467 -28.96 33.08 -0.92
C GLU A 467 -27.44 32.79 -1.00
N MET A 468 -26.61 33.80 -0.87
CA MET A 468 -25.15 33.62 -0.87
C MET A 468 -24.61 34.17 0.45
N TRP A 469 -23.86 33.33 1.16
CA TRP A 469 -23.22 33.68 2.43
C TRP A 469 -21.71 33.75 2.20
N VAL A 470 -21.13 34.93 2.40
CA VAL A 470 -19.69 35.13 2.39
C VAL A 470 -19.25 35.34 3.84
N TYR A 471 -18.48 34.40 4.38
CA TYR A 471 -17.89 34.53 5.70
C TYR A 471 -16.46 35.04 5.55
N GLN A 472 -16.16 36.18 6.17
CA GLN A 472 -14.80 36.70 6.25
C GLN A 472 -14.27 36.51 7.65
N PHE A 473 -13.36 35.54 7.84
CA PHE A 473 -12.76 35.28 9.13
C PHE A 473 -11.72 36.35 9.47
N GLY A 474 -11.95 37.09 10.56
CA GLY A 474 -11.13 38.25 10.93
C GLY A 474 -9.70 37.95 11.39
N ALA A 475 -9.35 36.67 11.67
CA ALA A 475 -7.97 36.24 11.92
C ALA A 475 -7.86 34.69 11.88
N LEU A 476 -6.93 34.16 11.06
CA LEU A 476 -6.66 32.72 10.88
C LEU A 476 -6.10 32.03 12.13
N ASP A 477 -5.52 32.78 13.05
CA ASP A 477 -4.81 32.31 14.25
C ASP A 477 -5.73 31.76 15.36
N LYS A 478 -7.05 31.94 15.24
CA LYS A 478 -8.04 31.45 16.22
C LYS A 478 -8.90 30.28 15.76
N LEU A 479 -8.78 29.84 14.51
CA LEU A 479 -9.55 28.70 14.04
C LEU A 479 -8.78 27.40 14.36
N PRO A 480 -9.34 26.47 15.16
CA PRO A 480 -8.84 25.10 15.24
C PRO A 480 -9.22 24.36 13.95
N LEU A 481 -8.80 24.89 12.79
CA LEU A 481 -9.20 24.41 11.50
C LEU A 481 -8.33 23.21 11.13
N ILE A 482 -8.90 22.01 11.29
CA ILE A 482 -8.47 20.88 10.49
C ILE A 482 -8.91 21.22 9.07
N LEU A 483 -7.93 21.33 8.18
CA LEU A 483 -8.19 21.53 6.77
C LEU A 483 -8.22 20.19 6.07
N TYR A 484 -8.87 20.20 4.92
CA TYR A 484 -8.97 19.06 4.04
C TYR A 484 -8.66 19.52 2.63
N THR A 485 -8.12 18.63 1.81
CA THR A 485 -7.82 18.91 0.42
C THR A 485 -8.47 17.85 -0.46
N SER A 486 -8.94 18.29 -1.61
CA SER A 486 -9.19 17.39 -2.72
C SER A 486 -7.87 17.20 -3.43
N ALA A 487 -7.27 16.01 -3.36
CA ALA A 487 -5.99 15.75 -4.01
C ALA A 487 -5.85 14.27 -4.38
N ASP A 488 -5.37 14.00 -5.58
CA ASP A 488 -5.02 12.63 -5.94
C ASP A 488 -3.79 12.18 -5.15
N GLY A 489 -3.83 10.93 -4.72
CA GLY A 489 -2.77 10.30 -3.96
C GLY A 489 -1.49 10.13 -4.76
N ARG A 490 -0.74 9.10 -4.39
CA ARG A 490 0.55 8.80 -5.01
C ARG A 490 0.38 8.39 -6.47
N ALA A 491 1.27 8.89 -7.32
CA ALA A 491 1.42 8.45 -8.70
C ALA A 491 2.47 7.33 -8.82
N PHE A 492 2.37 6.50 -9.86
CA PHE A 492 3.37 5.49 -10.16
C PHE A 492 4.74 6.11 -10.39
N GLY A 493 5.76 5.53 -9.75
CA GLY A 493 7.15 5.83 -10.06
C GLY A 493 7.59 5.23 -11.40
N SER A 494 8.82 5.52 -11.83
CA SER A 494 9.38 4.98 -13.08
C SER A 494 9.51 3.45 -13.09
N TRP A 495 9.37 2.80 -11.94
CA TRP A 495 9.43 1.34 -11.79
C TRP A 495 8.24 0.61 -12.45
N ILE A 496 7.13 1.30 -12.75
CA ILE A 496 5.98 0.68 -13.41
C ILE A 496 6.25 0.41 -14.90
N ASP A 497 7.07 1.25 -15.54
CA ASP A 497 7.46 1.15 -16.96
C ASP A 497 8.75 0.35 -17.16
N ALA A 498 9.41 -0.04 -16.06
CA ALA A 498 10.65 -0.80 -16.09
C ALA A 498 10.41 -2.24 -16.57
N ASP A 499 11.50 -2.93 -16.90
CA ASP A 499 11.53 -4.38 -17.16
C ASP A 499 10.59 -4.86 -18.29
N SER A 500 10.20 -3.95 -19.21
CA SER A 500 9.25 -4.21 -20.30
C SER A 500 7.91 -4.77 -19.80
N ARG A 501 7.48 -4.34 -18.61
CA ARG A 501 6.19 -4.76 -18.03
C ARG A 501 5.05 -4.31 -18.93
N ASN A 502 4.06 -5.19 -19.08
CA ASN A 502 2.78 -4.86 -19.66
C ASN A 502 1.74 -5.02 -18.55
N ASN A 503 1.58 -3.97 -17.74
CA ASN A 503 0.65 -3.92 -16.61
C ASN A 503 -0.58 -3.04 -16.89
N GLY A 504 -0.53 -2.28 -18.00
CA GLY A 504 -1.60 -1.38 -18.43
C GLY A 504 -1.64 -0.04 -17.71
N TYR A 505 -0.56 0.33 -17.03
CA TYR A 505 -0.34 1.63 -16.39
C TYR A 505 0.98 2.22 -16.89
N ASN A 506 1.15 3.54 -16.76
CA ASN A 506 2.39 4.25 -17.07
C ASN A 506 2.93 5.01 -15.86
N GLN A 507 4.19 5.43 -15.92
CA GLN A 507 4.74 6.35 -14.94
C GLN A 507 3.87 7.61 -14.83
N ASN A 508 3.68 8.06 -13.59
CA ASN A 508 2.81 9.16 -13.20
C ASN A 508 1.30 8.87 -13.29
N ASP A 509 0.83 7.68 -13.66
CA ASP A 509 -0.59 7.36 -13.46
C ASP A 509 -0.93 7.30 -11.95
N LEU A 510 -2.18 7.55 -11.58
CA LEU A 510 -2.62 7.44 -10.18
C LEU A 510 -2.62 5.97 -9.70
N ILE A 511 -2.04 5.71 -8.54
CA ILE A 511 -2.06 4.36 -7.94
C ILE A 511 -3.35 4.17 -7.14
N GLU A 512 -4.28 3.40 -7.70
CA GLU A 512 -5.54 3.01 -7.03
C GLU A 512 -5.63 1.50 -6.78
N ASN A 513 -4.99 0.67 -7.60
CA ASN A 513 -5.13 -0.78 -7.50
C ASN A 513 -4.42 -1.30 -6.23
N PRO A 514 -5.07 -2.11 -5.38
CA PRO A 514 -4.47 -2.58 -4.14
C PRO A 514 -3.15 -3.33 -4.32
N ALA A 515 -2.99 -4.09 -5.42
CA ALA A 515 -1.73 -4.78 -5.70
C ALA A 515 -0.57 -3.79 -5.87
N TYR A 516 -0.78 -2.73 -6.65
CA TYR A 516 0.25 -1.73 -6.88
C TYR A 516 0.43 -0.72 -5.75
N ILE A 517 -0.59 -0.51 -4.90
CA ILE A 517 -0.41 0.20 -3.63
C ILE A 517 0.57 -0.56 -2.74
N ILE A 518 0.40 -1.88 -2.62
CA ILE A 518 1.35 -2.74 -1.88
C ILE A 518 2.74 -2.66 -2.52
N GLU A 519 2.87 -2.78 -3.84
CA GLU A 519 4.17 -2.66 -4.52
C GLU A 519 4.83 -1.29 -4.28
N SER A 520 4.06 -0.20 -4.30
CA SER A 520 4.56 1.15 -3.99
C SER A 520 5.05 1.27 -2.53
N ILE A 521 4.36 0.64 -1.56
CA ILE A 521 4.84 0.58 -0.18
C ILE A 521 6.20 -0.13 -0.11
N LEU A 522 6.34 -1.28 -0.78
CA LEU A 522 7.59 -2.03 -0.80
C LEU A 522 8.73 -1.24 -1.44
N ARG A 523 8.49 -0.61 -2.59
CA ARG A 523 9.53 0.10 -3.35
C ARG A 523 9.84 1.47 -2.76
N ASP A 524 8.83 2.31 -2.67
CA ASP A 524 9.02 3.73 -2.42
C ASP A 524 9.14 4.05 -0.92
N VAL A 525 8.68 3.16 -0.05
CA VAL A 525 8.71 3.37 1.40
C VAL A 525 9.73 2.45 2.07
N LEU A 526 9.73 1.16 1.73
CA LEU A 526 10.69 0.20 2.30
C LEU A 526 12.01 0.11 1.52
N GLY A 527 12.07 0.63 0.28
CA GLY A 527 13.29 0.73 -0.51
C GLY A 527 13.68 -0.56 -1.25
N LEU A 528 12.74 -1.50 -1.43
CA LEU A 528 13.02 -2.77 -2.10
C LEU A 528 13.22 -2.58 -3.60
N THR A 529 14.15 -3.36 -4.14
CA THR A 529 14.53 -3.36 -5.56
C THR A 529 13.73 -4.39 -6.37
N SER A 530 13.78 -4.32 -7.70
CA SER A 530 13.12 -5.31 -8.57
C SER A 530 13.67 -6.74 -8.41
N SER A 531 14.90 -6.92 -7.90
CA SER A 531 15.43 -8.26 -7.57
C SER A 531 14.82 -8.86 -6.31
N GLU A 532 14.25 -8.02 -5.44
CA GLU A 532 13.64 -8.43 -4.17
C GLU A 532 12.11 -8.53 -4.26
N ILE A 533 11.52 -8.12 -5.38
CA ILE A 533 10.08 -8.14 -5.61
C ILE A 533 9.77 -9.00 -6.83
N ASN A 534 8.87 -9.96 -6.67
CA ASN A 534 8.35 -10.73 -7.78
C ASN A 534 7.27 -9.91 -8.51
N TYR A 535 7.69 -8.91 -9.28
CA TYR A 535 6.80 -7.96 -9.95
C TYR A 535 5.78 -8.64 -10.90
N GLN A 536 6.10 -9.83 -11.43
CA GLN A 536 5.17 -10.61 -12.26
C GLN A 536 3.94 -11.06 -11.47
N SER A 537 4.11 -11.39 -10.19
CA SER A 537 3.02 -11.76 -9.28
C SER A 537 2.09 -10.56 -9.01
N PHE A 538 2.66 -9.36 -8.87
CA PHE A 538 1.91 -8.12 -8.76
C PHE A 538 1.18 -7.78 -10.06
N ASP A 539 1.81 -7.98 -11.23
CA ASP A 539 1.16 -7.80 -12.53
C ASP A 539 0.00 -8.78 -12.72
N ALA A 540 0.16 -10.05 -12.33
CA ALA A 540 -0.91 -11.04 -12.35
C ALA A 540 -2.10 -10.65 -11.44
N ALA A 541 -1.85 -9.89 -10.39
CA ALA A 541 -2.88 -9.33 -9.53
C ALA A 541 -3.51 -8.05 -10.11
N GLY A 542 -2.70 -7.05 -10.46
CA GLY A 542 -3.16 -5.68 -10.71
C GLY A 542 -3.40 -5.29 -12.16
N ASN A 543 -2.94 -6.06 -13.16
CA ASN A 543 -3.00 -5.68 -14.57
C ASN A 543 -4.42 -5.30 -15.04
N THR A 544 -4.54 -4.20 -15.82
CA THR A 544 -5.85 -3.64 -16.25
C THR A 544 -6.62 -4.49 -17.27
N THR A 545 -5.98 -5.50 -17.86
CA THR A 545 -6.56 -6.40 -18.86
C THR A 545 -6.74 -7.82 -18.31
N SER A 546 -5.71 -8.36 -17.67
CA SER A 546 -5.67 -9.76 -17.22
C SER A 546 -5.52 -9.93 -15.71
N GLY A 547 -5.43 -8.83 -14.95
CA GLY A 547 -5.23 -8.87 -13.51
C GLY A 547 -6.45 -9.40 -12.77
N THR A 548 -6.20 -10.23 -11.76
CA THR A 548 -7.26 -10.79 -10.91
C THR A 548 -8.00 -9.74 -10.05
N ARG A 549 -7.38 -8.57 -9.84
CA ARG A 549 -7.92 -7.39 -9.17
C ARG A 549 -8.11 -6.22 -10.13
N ASN A 550 -8.27 -6.51 -11.42
CA ASN A 550 -8.67 -5.48 -12.38
C ASN A 550 -9.97 -4.78 -11.92
N GLY A 551 -10.00 -3.45 -12.01
CA GLY A 551 -11.12 -2.61 -11.61
C GLY A 551 -11.26 -2.37 -10.10
N TRP A 552 -10.44 -2.99 -9.24
CA TRP A 552 -10.42 -2.67 -7.82
C TRP A 552 -9.71 -1.33 -7.60
N LYS A 553 -10.35 -0.43 -6.86
CA LYS A 553 -9.86 0.92 -6.57
C LYS A 553 -9.91 1.20 -5.07
N PHE A 554 -8.75 1.46 -4.49
CA PHE A 554 -8.61 1.92 -3.11
C PHE A 554 -8.26 3.40 -3.09
N ALA A 555 -8.75 4.10 -2.08
CA ALA A 555 -8.45 5.50 -1.82
C ALA A 555 -8.50 5.77 -0.31
N PHE A 556 -7.35 6.09 0.28
CA PHE A 556 -7.20 6.29 1.72
C PHE A 556 -5.99 7.14 2.08
N GLN A 557 -6.01 7.62 3.32
CA GLN A 557 -4.96 8.37 3.97
C GLN A 557 -4.57 7.72 5.30
N LEU A 558 -3.27 7.65 5.57
CA LEU A 558 -2.73 7.23 6.86
C LEU A 558 -2.38 8.47 7.69
N LEU A 559 -3.16 8.72 8.75
CA LEU A 559 -2.97 9.84 9.68
C LEU A 559 -2.10 9.47 10.89
N GLU A 560 -1.92 8.18 11.12
CA GLU A 560 -1.16 7.62 12.23
C GLU A 560 -0.08 6.70 11.70
N ARG A 561 0.98 6.51 12.49
CA ARG A 561 2.03 5.56 12.16
C ARG A 561 1.48 4.15 12.33
N LYS A 562 1.69 3.32 11.32
CA LYS A 562 1.26 1.93 11.27
C LYS A 562 2.43 1.08 10.78
N ASN A 563 2.61 -0.12 11.33
CA ASN A 563 3.61 -1.03 10.77
C ASN A 563 3.23 -1.35 9.32
N SER A 564 4.20 -1.31 8.41
CA SER A 564 3.97 -1.62 7.00
C SER A 564 3.37 -3.01 6.79
N ILE A 565 3.73 -4.01 7.62
CA ILE A 565 3.19 -5.36 7.48
C ILE A 565 1.72 -5.42 7.87
N ASP A 566 1.32 -4.72 8.93
CA ASP A 566 -0.07 -4.64 9.37
C ASP A 566 -0.93 -3.91 8.32
N LEU A 567 -0.38 -2.86 7.69
CA LEU A 567 -1.06 -2.20 6.60
C LEU A 567 -1.22 -3.14 5.39
N ILE A 568 -0.15 -3.82 4.97
CA ILE A 568 -0.20 -4.76 3.84
C ILE A 568 -1.21 -5.88 4.13
N ASP A 569 -1.21 -6.43 5.34
CA ASP A 569 -2.17 -7.45 5.77
C ASP A 569 -3.62 -6.97 5.65
N GLU A 570 -3.91 -5.76 6.15
CA GLU A 570 -5.25 -5.18 6.03
C GLU A 570 -5.64 -4.88 4.57
N LEU A 571 -4.72 -4.38 3.75
CA LEU A 571 -4.94 -4.19 2.31
C LEU A 571 -5.24 -5.53 1.63
N CYS A 572 -4.48 -6.58 1.95
CA CYS A 572 -4.68 -7.94 1.47
C CYS A 572 -6.04 -8.50 1.87
N LYS A 573 -6.47 -8.35 3.12
CA LYS A 573 -7.81 -8.79 3.58
C LYS A 573 -8.94 -8.05 2.86
N ASN A 574 -8.79 -6.73 2.68
CA ASN A 574 -9.77 -5.90 1.97
C ASN A 574 -9.77 -6.10 0.45
N SER A 575 -8.78 -6.80 -0.10
CA SER A 575 -8.67 -7.11 -1.52
C SER A 575 -8.68 -8.61 -1.81
N GLN A 576 -8.79 -9.46 -0.80
CA GLN A 576 -8.70 -10.92 -0.93
C GLN A 576 -7.40 -11.39 -1.62
N LEU A 577 -6.29 -10.76 -1.27
CA LEU A 577 -4.95 -11.11 -1.72
C LEU A 577 -4.18 -11.85 -0.61
N ILE A 578 -3.18 -12.64 -1.00
CA ILE A 578 -2.21 -13.29 -0.14
C ILE A 578 -0.86 -12.64 -0.44
N TYR A 579 -0.23 -12.08 0.58
CA TYR A 579 1.14 -11.60 0.53
C TYR A 579 2.07 -12.64 1.15
N TYR A 580 3.15 -12.99 0.46
CA TYR A 580 4.09 -14.01 0.91
C TYR A 580 5.47 -13.80 0.29
N VAL A 581 6.45 -14.54 0.76
CA VAL A 581 7.80 -14.56 0.19
C VAL A 581 7.99 -15.86 -0.59
N ASP A 582 8.32 -15.73 -1.88
CA ASP A 582 8.51 -16.89 -2.75
C ASP A 582 9.80 -17.67 -2.42
N TYR A 583 10.00 -18.81 -3.08
CA TYR A 583 11.20 -19.63 -2.89
C TYR A 583 12.51 -18.95 -3.32
N GLN A 584 12.43 -17.85 -4.08
CA GLN A 584 13.56 -17.01 -4.48
C GLN A 584 13.78 -15.85 -3.51
N LEU A 585 13.03 -15.81 -2.40
CA LEU A 585 13.04 -14.78 -1.38
C LEU A 585 12.59 -13.40 -1.86
N ARG A 586 11.67 -13.39 -2.81
CA ARG A 586 11.09 -12.17 -3.33
C ARG A 586 9.69 -11.96 -2.77
N GLU A 587 9.40 -10.73 -2.40
CA GLU A 587 8.07 -10.33 -1.98
C GLU A 587 7.10 -10.58 -3.13
N SER A 588 6.06 -11.34 -2.86
CA SER A 588 5.14 -11.90 -3.86
C SER A 588 3.69 -11.71 -3.43
N LEU A 589 2.82 -11.65 -4.42
CA LEU A 589 1.39 -11.40 -4.22
C LEU A 589 0.57 -12.39 -5.03
N ARG A 590 -0.53 -12.87 -4.46
CA ARG A 590 -1.43 -13.78 -5.15
C ARG A 590 -2.89 -13.53 -4.81
N GLU A 591 -3.79 -13.83 -5.73
CA GLU A 591 -5.22 -13.90 -5.44
C GLU A 591 -5.50 -15.07 -4.47
N LEU A 592 -6.38 -14.86 -3.47
CA LEU A 592 -7.11 -15.95 -2.83
C LEU A 592 -8.17 -16.47 -3.82
N PRO A 593 -7.98 -17.66 -4.43
CA PRO A 593 -8.84 -18.13 -5.50
C PRO A 593 -10.25 -18.43 -4.96
N LEU A 594 -11.27 -18.19 -5.79
CA LEU A 594 -12.67 -18.51 -5.45
C LEU A 594 -13.20 -19.75 -6.16
N SER A 595 -12.48 -20.22 -7.16
CA SER A 595 -12.85 -21.37 -7.99
C SER A 595 -11.59 -22.00 -8.56
N GLY A 596 -11.69 -23.25 -9.04
CA GLY A 596 -10.56 -23.99 -9.58
C GLY A 596 -9.70 -23.15 -10.53
N ALA A 597 -8.42 -22.99 -10.20
CA ALA A 597 -7.45 -22.30 -11.05
C ALA A 597 -7.10 -23.15 -12.28
N THR A 598 -6.55 -22.53 -13.33
CA THR A 598 -6.07 -23.22 -14.54
C THR A 598 -4.74 -23.94 -14.35
N SER A 599 -3.97 -23.58 -13.31
CA SER A 599 -2.70 -24.23 -12.95
C SER A 599 -2.90 -24.97 -11.64
N GLN A 600 -3.32 -26.24 -11.73
CA GLN A 600 -3.55 -27.11 -10.58
C GLN A 600 -2.44 -28.14 -10.47
N LYS A 601 -1.85 -28.27 -9.28
CA LYS A 601 -1.04 -29.45 -8.98
C LYS A 601 -1.96 -30.55 -8.43
N SER A 602 -2.23 -31.54 -9.26
CA SER A 602 -2.93 -32.74 -8.83
C SER A 602 -2.04 -33.56 -7.92
N LEU A 603 -2.51 -33.86 -6.71
CA LEU A 603 -1.78 -34.63 -5.72
C LEU A 603 -2.58 -35.89 -5.38
N SER A 604 -1.97 -37.04 -5.69
CA SER A 604 -2.55 -38.37 -5.57
C SER A 604 -2.33 -38.98 -4.19
N LEU A 605 -3.05 -40.07 -3.86
CA LEU A 605 -2.89 -40.76 -2.57
C LEU A 605 -1.45 -41.27 -2.34
N SER A 606 -0.75 -41.65 -3.41
CA SER A 606 0.67 -42.03 -3.36
C SER A 606 1.57 -40.88 -2.91
N ASP A 607 1.20 -39.63 -3.19
CA ASP A 607 2.00 -38.46 -2.81
C ASP A 607 1.97 -38.19 -1.30
N TYR A 608 0.98 -38.73 -0.57
CA TYR A 608 0.85 -38.60 0.89
C TYR A 608 1.14 -39.89 1.65
N THR A 609 1.52 -40.96 0.95
CA THR A 609 1.83 -42.25 1.59
C THR A 609 3.31 -42.26 1.95
N LEU A 610 3.60 -41.95 3.22
CA LEU A 610 4.96 -42.05 3.77
C LEU A 610 5.34 -43.53 3.90
N GLU A 611 6.57 -43.90 3.52
CA GLU A 611 7.08 -45.28 3.47
C GLU A 611 6.58 -46.15 4.64
N GLY A 612 5.62 -47.05 4.37
CA GLY A 612 5.10 -48.02 5.34
C GLY A 612 4.23 -47.46 6.48
N LYS A 613 3.86 -46.17 6.47
CA LYS A 613 3.00 -45.54 7.50
C LYS A 613 1.59 -45.29 6.97
N LYS A 614 0.62 -45.26 7.89
CA LYS A 614 -0.76 -44.87 7.58
C LYS A 614 -0.77 -43.48 6.93
N SER A 615 -1.67 -43.27 5.97
CA SER A 615 -1.86 -41.97 5.31
C SER A 615 -1.97 -40.85 6.34
N SER A 616 -1.20 -39.78 6.13
CA SER A 616 -1.21 -38.55 6.93
C SER A 616 -2.39 -37.63 6.58
N PHE A 617 -3.28 -38.10 5.70
CA PHE A 617 -4.38 -37.33 5.15
C PHE A 617 -5.50 -37.16 6.17
N HIS A 618 -5.73 -35.91 6.57
CA HIS A 618 -6.76 -35.50 7.51
C HIS A 618 -7.69 -34.50 6.84
N VAL A 619 -9.00 -34.68 7.03
CA VAL A 619 -10.00 -33.72 6.59
C VAL A 619 -10.81 -33.29 7.79
N LYS A 620 -10.86 -31.98 8.02
CA LYS A 620 -11.76 -31.35 8.98
C LYS A 620 -12.66 -30.39 8.22
N LYS A 621 -13.84 -30.08 8.74
CA LYS A 621 -14.67 -29.00 8.20
C LYS A 621 -14.44 -27.75 9.02
N SER A 622 -14.50 -26.57 8.40
CA SER A 622 -14.44 -25.31 9.14
C SER A 622 -15.47 -25.29 10.28
N PRO A 623 -15.17 -24.62 11.40
CA PRO A 623 -16.09 -24.53 12.51
C PRO A 623 -17.40 -23.83 12.12
N LEU A 624 -18.52 -24.19 12.77
CA LEU A 624 -19.83 -23.59 12.45
C LEU A 624 -19.85 -22.10 12.75
N GLU A 625 -19.05 -21.63 13.72
CA GLU A 625 -18.87 -20.23 14.12
C GLU A 625 -18.25 -19.35 13.04
N LYS A 626 -17.60 -19.94 12.04
CA LYS A 626 -16.99 -19.22 10.91
C LYS A 626 -17.91 -19.15 9.67
N ILE A 627 -19.16 -19.60 9.79
CA ILE A 627 -20.18 -19.47 8.74
C ILE A 627 -20.99 -18.21 8.96
N TYR A 628 -21.19 -17.45 7.88
CA TYR A 628 -21.98 -16.23 7.88
C TYR A 628 -22.98 -16.26 6.73
N ASN A 629 -24.15 -15.67 6.95
CA ASN A 629 -25.23 -15.59 5.96
C ASN A 629 -25.91 -14.21 5.93
N ASP A 630 -25.42 -13.28 6.73
CA ASP A 630 -25.68 -11.86 6.59
C ASP A 630 -24.34 -11.12 6.53
N PHE A 631 -24.15 -10.32 5.50
CA PHE A 631 -22.89 -9.65 5.21
C PHE A 631 -23.12 -8.16 5.03
N GLU A 632 -22.27 -7.34 5.64
CA GLU A 632 -22.26 -5.89 5.48
C GLU A 632 -20.81 -5.43 5.30
N VAL A 633 -20.54 -4.68 4.24
CA VAL A 633 -19.28 -3.93 4.06
C VAL A 633 -19.59 -2.46 4.24
N ARG A 634 -18.96 -1.84 5.24
CA ARG A 634 -18.98 -0.39 5.47
C ARG A 634 -17.74 0.21 4.84
N TYR A 635 -17.92 1.23 4.02
CA TYR A 635 -16.85 1.81 3.22
C TYR A 635 -17.10 3.30 3.05
N HIS A 636 -16.22 3.98 2.32
CA HIS A 636 -16.30 5.43 2.12
C HIS A 636 -16.10 6.19 3.45
N TYR A 637 -14.95 5.93 4.09
CA TYR A 637 -14.59 6.51 5.39
C TYR A 637 -14.35 8.02 5.26
N ASN A 638 -15.10 8.81 6.04
CA ASN A 638 -14.97 10.25 6.10
C ASN A 638 -14.02 10.64 7.24
N TYR A 639 -12.89 11.27 6.90
CA TYR A 639 -11.85 11.64 7.85
C TYR A 639 -12.24 12.78 8.80
N ALA A 640 -13.25 13.60 8.44
CA ALA A 640 -13.75 14.65 9.31
C ALA A 640 -14.70 14.11 10.38
N THR A 641 -15.68 13.30 9.98
CA THR A 641 -16.68 12.75 10.90
C THR A 641 -16.21 11.48 11.59
N GLN A 642 -15.19 10.81 11.05
CA GLN A 642 -14.69 9.50 11.48
C GLN A 642 -15.74 8.38 11.34
N GLU A 643 -16.66 8.53 10.39
CA GLU A 643 -17.74 7.58 10.12
C GLU A 643 -17.68 7.03 8.69
N TYR A 644 -18.23 5.84 8.50
CA TYR A 644 -18.45 5.25 7.18
C TYR A 644 -19.77 5.76 6.61
N GLU A 645 -19.72 6.46 5.48
CA GLU A 645 -20.92 7.07 4.90
C GLU A 645 -21.73 6.11 4.02
N LYS A 646 -21.09 5.05 3.53
CA LYS A 646 -21.72 4.07 2.65
C LYS A 646 -21.62 2.66 3.19
N ARG A 647 -22.59 1.84 2.79
CA ARG A 647 -22.59 0.39 3.04
C ARG A 647 -23.19 -0.38 1.88
N VAL A 648 -22.66 -1.58 1.66
CA VAL A 648 -23.28 -2.61 0.81
C VAL A 648 -23.55 -3.84 1.65
N PHE A 649 -24.64 -4.56 1.36
CA PHE A 649 -25.00 -5.75 2.13
C PHE A 649 -25.51 -6.89 1.24
N CYS A 650 -25.46 -8.12 1.76
CA CYS A 650 -26.11 -9.31 1.20
C CYS A 650 -26.57 -10.21 2.34
N ASN A 651 -27.87 -10.44 2.48
CA ASN A 651 -28.44 -11.08 3.67
C ASN A 651 -29.14 -12.42 3.38
N LYS A 652 -29.51 -13.12 4.46
CA LYS A 652 -30.17 -14.44 4.41
C LYS A 652 -31.52 -14.45 3.68
N ASP A 653 -32.18 -13.29 3.59
CA ASP A 653 -33.49 -13.15 2.92
C ASP A 653 -33.35 -12.95 1.40
N GLY A 654 -32.13 -13.07 0.87
CA GLY A 654 -31.85 -12.88 -0.55
C GLY A 654 -31.91 -11.42 -0.99
N ARG A 655 -31.71 -10.45 -0.07
CA ARG A 655 -31.68 -9.03 -0.39
C ARG A 655 -30.25 -8.53 -0.45
N SER A 656 -29.94 -7.63 -1.39
CA SER A 656 -28.60 -7.05 -1.49
C SER A 656 -28.49 -5.66 -2.09
N SER A 657 -27.32 -5.05 -1.93
CA SER A 657 -26.90 -3.79 -2.56
C SER A 657 -26.14 -4.02 -3.87
N GLY A 658 -26.75 -4.70 -4.84
CA GLY A 658 -26.19 -4.83 -6.20
C GLY A 658 -25.23 -6.00 -6.41
N VAL A 659 -25.15 -6.97 -5.48
CA VAL A 659 -24.45 -8.23 -5.78
C VAL A 659 -25.29 -9.11 -6.72
N LEU A 660 -24.62 -9.95 -7.49
CA LEU A 660 -25.25 -10.90 -8.41
C LEU A 660 -26.24 -11.83 -7.68
N GLN A 661 -27.33 -12.21 -8.36
CA GLN A 661 -28.38 -13.09 -7.80
C GLN A 661 -27.80 -14.37 -7.19
N ALA A 662 -26.81 -14.99 -7.84
CA ALA A 662 -26.15 -16.20 -7.33
C ALA A 662 -25.60 -16.03 -5.90
N ARG A 663 -25.13 -14.83 -5.54
CA ARG A 663 -24.60 -14.53 -4.19
C ARG A 663 -25.71 -14.34 -3.16
N GLN A 664 -26.85 -13.81 -3.59
CA GLN A 664 -28.04 -13.72 -2.76
C GLN A 664 -28.55 -15.13 -2.42
N ASP A 665 -28.57 -16.00 -3.44
CA ASP A 665 -28.93 -17.40 -3.29
C ASP A 665 -27.96 -18.14 -2.34
N ASP A 666 -26.64 -17.87 -2.43
CA ASP A 666 -25.65 -18.44 -1.50
C ASP A 666 -25.96 -18.10 -0.03
N CYS A 667 -26.31 -16.85 0.28
CA CYS A 667 -26.70 -16.45 1.65
C CYS A 667 -27.97 -17.16 2.11
N SER A 668 -29.02 -17.19 1.29
CA SER A 668 -30.28 -17.88 1.61
C SER A 668 -30.08 -19.39 1.77
N ASN A 669 -29.30 -20.01 0.89
CA ASN A 669 -28.96 -21.43 0.95
C ASN A 669 -28.16 -21.74 2.21
N SER A 670 -27.20 -20.89 2.58
CA SER A 670 -26.45 -21.03 3.83
C SER A 670 -27.38 -21.04 5.04
N TYR A 671 -28.29 -20.06 5.15
CA TYR A 671 -29.27 -20.00 6.23
C TYR A 671 -30.17 -21.25 6.27
N ASN A 672 -30.71 -21.67 5.12
CA ASN A 672 -31.56 -22.86 5.03
C ASN A 672 -30.83 -24.15 5.40
N ASN A 673 -29.53 -24.26 5.07
CA ASN A 673 -28.73 -25.44 5.35
C ASN A 673 -28.30 -25.54 6.82
N TYR A 674 -28.05 -24.41 7.49
CA TYR A 674 -27.48 -24.41 8.85
C TYR A 674 -28.47 -23.99 9.95
N GLY A 675 -29.58 -23.33 9.61
CA GLY A 675 -30.67 -23.02 10.53
C GLY A 675 -30.38 -21.91 11.56
N PHE A 676 -29.33 -21.10 11.35
CA PHE A 676 -29.02 -19.95 12.20
C PHE A 676 -28.65 -18.72 11.36
N GLU A 677 -28.87 -17.53 11.90
CA GLU A 677 -28.44 -16.27 11.31
C GLU A 677 -27.14 -15.79 11.97
N ARG A 678 -26.14 -15.43 11.15
CA ARG A 678 -24.92 -14.78 11.64
C ARG A 678 -24.46 -13.70 10.69
N LYS A 679 -24.26 -12.51 11.26
CA LYS A 679 -23.81 -11.32 10.56
C LYS A 679 -22.29 -11.15 10.61
N LEU A 680 -21.67 -10.91 9.46
CA LEU A 680 -20.30 -10.44 9.31
C LEU A 680 -20.35 -8.97 8.89
N VAL A 681 -19.76 -8.09 9.70
CA VAL A 681 -19.56 -6.68 9.36
C VAL A 681 -18.08 -6.47 9.09
N VAL A 682 -17.74 -6.03 7.89
CA VAL A 682 -16.38 -5.66 7.50
C VAL A 682 -16.33 -4.15 7.31
N GLU A 683 -15.40 -3.51 8.01
CA GLU A 683 -15.14 -2.09 7.91
C GLU A 683 -13.91 -1.88 7.02
N SER A 684 -14.09 -1.16 5.93
CA SER A 684 -13.06 -0.97 4.90
C SER A 684 -12.75 0.51 4.74
N PRO A 685 -11.80 1.07 5.50
CA PRO A 685 -11.42 2.48 5.37
C PRO A 685 -10.67 2.75 4.06
N TYR A 686 -10.27 1.68 3.35
CA TYR A 686 -9.50 1.72 2.11
C TYR A 686 -10.35 1.88 0.86
N ILE A 687 -11.63 1.47 0.91
CA ILE A 687 -12.52 1.45 -0.25
C ILE A 687 -13.41 2.68 -0.22
N ARG A 688 -13.47 3.39 -1.35
CA ARG A 688 -14.40 4.51 -1.55
C ARG A 688 -15.37 4.29 -2.70
N ASP A 689 -14.99 3.46 -3.66
CA ASP A 689 -15.79 3.12 -4.83
C ASP A 689 -16.80 2.00 -4.52
N ASP A 690 -18.03 2.20 -4.97
CA ASP A 690 -19.15 1.28 -4.75
C ASP A 690 -18.90 -0.05 -5.46
N THR A 691 -18.25 -0.04 -6.63
CA THR A 691 -17.97 -1.25 -7.41
C THR A 691 -16.98 -2.16 -6.67
N THR A 692 -15.91 -1.58 -6.13
CA THR A 692 -14.91 -2.27 -5.33
C THR A 692 -15.51 -2.85 -4.05
N ALA A 693 -16.41 -2.11 -3.38
CA ALA A 693 -17.14 -2.61 -2.21
C ALA A 693 -18.02 -3.83 -2.55
N ILE A 694 -18.70 -3.82 -3.71
CA ILE A 694 -19.50 -4.95 -4.22
C ILE A 694 -18.60 -6.15 -4.55
N TYR A 695 -17.40 -5.94 -5.09
CA TYR A 695 -16.44 -7.01 -5.34
C TYR A 695 -15.97 -7.68 -4.05
N LEU A 696 -15.61 -6.89 -3.03
CA LEU A 696 -15.25 -7.42 -1.71
C LEU A 696 -16.42 -8.20 -1.09
N LEU A 697 -17.62 -7.63 -1.06
CA LEU A 697 -18.81 -8.29 -0.54
C LEU A 697 -19.08 -9.63 -1.26
N SER A 698 -18.97 -9.65 -2.58
CA SER A 698 -19.19 -10.87 -3.38
C SER A 698 -18.18 -11.97 -3.04
N ARG A 699 -16.90 -11.62 -2.84
CA ARG A 699 -15.87 -12.59 -2.45
C ARG A 699 -16.09 -13.11 -1.02
N LEU A 700 -16.46 -12.24 -0.08
CA LEU A 700 -16.80 -12.62 1.30
C LEU A 700 -17.96 -13.62 1.34
N VAL A 701 -19.02 -13.38 0.56
CA VAL A 701 -20.18 -14.29 0.47
C VAL A 701 -19.75 -15.68 0.02
N ILE A 702 -18.94 -15.80 -1.04
CA ILE A 702 -18.48 -17.10 -1.56
C ILE A 702 -17.64 -17.84 -0.52
N TRP A 703 -16.77 -17.11 0.17
CA TRP A 703 -15.81 -17.69 1.10
C TRP A 703 -16.46 -18.19 2.39
N PHE A 704 -17.43 -17.44 2.91
CA PHE A 704 -17.93 -17.62 4.27
C PHE A 704 -19.35 -18.21 4.39
N THR A 705 -20.09 -18.37 3.30
CA THR A 705 -21.45 -18.96 3.34
C THR A 705 -21.45 -20.47 3.57
N GLY A 706 -20.37 -21.19 3.24
CA GLY A 706 -20.30 -22.65 3.33
C GLY A 706 -19.25 -23.16 4.30
N ARG A 707 -19.48 -24.34 4.88
CA ARG A 707 -18.41 -25.11 5.54
C ARG A 707 -17.42 -25.62 4.51
N LYS A 708 -16.24 -25.01 4.45
CA LYS A 708 -15.14 -25.51 3.63
C LYS A 708 -14.44 -26.66 4.33
N LYS A 709 -14.08 -27.70 3.58
CA LYS A 709 -13.16 -28.72 4.07
C LYS A 709 -11.75 -28.13 4.15
N LYS A 710 -11.07 -28.48 5.22
CA LYS A 710 -9.70 -28.16 5.55
C LYS A 710 -8.94 -29.49 5.51
N VAL A 711 -8.10 -29.65 4.50
CA VAL A 711 -7.33 -30.85 4.24
C VAL A 711 -5.92 -30.62 4.77
N SER A 712 -5.39 -31.56 5.53
CA SER A 712 -3.99 -31.56 5.94
C SER A 712 -3.35 -32.88 5.56
N PHE A 713 -2.17 -32.84 5.00
CA PHE A 713 -1.42 -34.03 4.61
C PHE A 713 0.07 -33.78 4.72
N LYS A 714 0.83 -34.86 4.80
CA LYS A 714 2.30 -34.84 4.81
C LYS A 714 2.82 -35.55 3.59
N THR A 715 3.80 -34.95 2.93
CA THR A 715 4.55 -35.53 1.83
C THR A 715 6.05 -35.37 2.09
N MET A 716 6.85 -36.03 1.27
CA MET A 716 8.30 -35.86 1.23
C MET A 716 8.60 -34.70 0.24
N LEU A 717 9.55 -34.90 -0.67
CA LEU A 717 10.01 -33.86 -1.60
C LEU A 717 9.06 -33.59 -2.79
N ASN A 718 8.00 -34.38 -2.98
CA ASN A 718 7.10 -34.25 -4.13
C ASN A 718 6.29 -32.94 -4.16
N GLY A 719 6.15 -32.28 -3.00
CA GLY A 719 5.42 -31.01 -2.86
C GLY A 719 6.30 -29.77 -2.76
N LEU A 720 7.60 -29.87 -3.03
CA LEU A 720 8.55 -28.80 -2.72
C LEU A 720 8.33 -27.49 -3.50
N ASP A 721 7.79 -27.59 -4.70
CA ASP A 721 7.42 -26.50 -5.62
C ASP A 721 6.04 -25.89 -5.32
N ILE A 722 5.34 -26.37 -4.28
CA ILE A 722 4.03 -25.83 -3.86
C ILE A 722 4.27 -24.62 -2.96
N GLU A 723 3.61 -23.52 -3.29
CA GLU A 723 3.65 -22.26 -2.55
C GLU A 723 2.31 -21.95 -1.85
N LEU A 724 2.33 -20.96 -0.96
CA LEU A 724 1.10 -20.42 -0.38
C LEU A 724 0.21 -19.82 -1.48
N GLY A 725 -1.08 -20.12 -1.40
CA GLY A 725 -2.06 -19.71 -2.39
C GLY A 725 -2.08 -20.54 -3.68
N ASP A 726 -1.23 -21.57 -3.83
CA ASP A 726 -1.40 -22.55 -4.91
C ASP A 726 -2.72 -23.32 -4.77
N VAL A 727 -3.31 -23.66 -5.92
CA VAL A 727 -4.47 -24.55 -5.96
C VAL A 727 -3.98 -25.97 -6.20
N VAL A 728 -4.28 -26.84 -5.23
CA VAL A 728 -4.00 -28.27 -5.28
C VAL A 728 -5.30 -29.05 -5.38
N THR A 729 -5.26 -30.24 -5.98
CA THR A 729 -6.42 -31.14 -6.07
C THR A 729 -6.13 -32.38 -5.21
N PRO A 730 -6.34 -32.32 -3.88
CA PRO A 730 -5.97 -33.41 -3.00
C PRO A 730 -6.95 -34.57 -3.12
N TYR A 731 -6.53 -35.72 -3.65
CA TYR A 731 -7.44 -36.84 -3.85
C TYR A 731 -7.43 -37.87 -2.71
N HIS A 732 -8.60 -38.10 -2.10
CA HIS A 732 -8.83 -39.27 -1.26
C HIS A 732 -10.25 -39.84 -1.50
N PRO A 733 -10.40 -41.13 -1.88
CA PRO A 733 -11.67 -41.68 -2.40
C PRO A 733 -12.87 -41.53 -1.45
N PHE A 734 -12.65 -41.54 -0.14
CA PHE A 734 -13.72 -41.41 0.86
C PHE A 734 -13.81 -40.02 1.54
N LEU A 735 -12.68 -39.42 1.92
CA LEU A 735 -12.64 -38.20 2.71
C LEU A 735 -12.70 -36.92 1.86
N PHE A 736 -12.16 -36.97 0.64
CA PHE A 736 -12.09 -35.85 -0.29
C PHE A 736 -12.07 -36.39 -1.73
N PRO A 737 -13.21 -36.92 -2.23
CA PRO A 737 -13.26 -37.66 -3.50
C PRO A 737 -12.98 -36.78 -4.72
N SER A 738 -13.16 -35.47 -4.59
CA SER A 738 -12.97 -34.46 -5.62
C SER A 738 -13.02 -33.07 -4.98
N GLY A 739 -12.38 -32.11 -5.60
CA GLY A 739 -12.39 -30.71 -5.18
C GLY A 739 -11.02 -30.09 -5.34
N ASP A 740 -11.01 -28.78 -5.46
CA ASP A 740 -9.80 -27.99 -5.44
C ASP A 740 -9.65 -27.36 -4.06
N ALA A 741 -8.42 -27.24 -3.59
CA ALA A 741 -8.10 -26.63 -2.33
C ALA A 741 -6.94 -25.66 -2.49
N VAL A 742 -7.05 -24.48 -1.90
CA VAL A 742 -5.94 -23.51 -1.86
C VAL A 742 -5.03 -23.82 -0.68
N VAL A 743 -3.72 -23.82 -0.89
CA VAL A 743 -2.73 -24.03 0.17
C VAL A 743 -2.65 -22.80 1.07
N THR A 744 -2.89 -22.99 2.37
CA THR A 744 -2.92 -21.92 3.37
C THR A 744 -1.82 -22.07 4.42
N MET A 745 -1.17 -23.25 4.50
CA MET A 745 -0.02 -23.48 5.38
C MET A 745 0.94 -24.48 4.74
N ILE A 746 2.23 -24.23 4.93
CA ILE A 746 3.32 -25.15 4.61
C ILE A 746 4.24 -25.23 5.83
N GLU A 747 4.44 -26.42 6.39
CA GLU A 747 5.38 -26.67 7.48
C GLU A 747 6.45 -27.67 7.04
N TYR A 748 7.71 -27.23 7.00
CA TYR A 748 8.88 -28.06 6.77
C TYR A 748 9.40 -28.59 8.12
N ASP A 749 9.24 -29.89 8.38
CA ASP A 749 9.83 -30.62 9.52
C ASP A 749 11.18 -31.21 9.06
N LEU A 750 12.22 -30.37 9.16
CA LEU A 750 13.56 -30.65 8.65
C LEU A 750 14.23 -31.85 9.34
N ASN A 751 13.87 -32.14 10.60
CA ASN A 751 14.34 -33.33 11.32
C ASN A 751 13.91 -34.64 10.64
N ARG A 752 12.76 -34.60 9.96
CA ARG A 752 12.09 -35.80 9.43
C ARG A 752 12.00 -35.83 7.91
N ASP A 753 12.51 -34.81 7.23
CA ASP A 753 12.40 -34.66 5.78
C ASP A 753 10.93 -34.64 5.31
N LEU A 754 10.05 -34.04 6.13
CA LEU A 754 8.60 -34.00 5.88
C LEU A 754 8.12 -32.59 5.61
N ILE A 755 7.25 -32.46 4.62
CA ILE A 755 6.49 -31.24 4.34
C ILE A 755 5.04 -31.51 4.71
N THR A 756 4.49 -30.73 5.63
CA THR A 756 3.08 -30.74 5.98
C THR A 756 2.39 -29.60 5.26
N PHE A 757 1.33 -29.94 4.52
CA PHE A 757 0.47 -28.97 3.88
C PHE A 757 -0.84 -28.87 4.64
N GLU A 758 -1.40 -27.68 4.62
CA GLU A 758 -2.79 -27.45 4.92
C GLU A 758 -3.42 -26.68 3.76
N ALA A 759 -4.51 -27.21 3.23
CA ALA A 759 -5.24 -26.63 2.12
C ALA A 759 -6.73 -26.53 2.44
N ARG A 760 -7.38 -25.51 1.90
CA ARG A 760 -8.80 -25.23 2.10
C ARG A 760 -9.58 -25.36 0.81
N GLU A 761 -10.66 -26.13 0.84
CA GLU A 761 -11.59 -26.31 -0.26
C GLU A 761 -12.10 -24.96 -0.78
N LEU A 762 -12.09 -24.80 -2.10
CA LEU A 762 -12.57 -23.60 -2.81
C LEU A 762 -14.10 -23.53 -2.88
#